data_AF-V8PHN1-F1
#
_entry.id   AF-V8PHN1-F1
#
_cell.length_a   1.000
_cell.length_b   1.000
_cell.length_c   1.000
_cell.angle_alpha   90.00
_cell.angle_beta   90.00
_cell.angle_gamma   90.00
#
_symmetry.space_group_name_H-M   'P 1'
#
loop_
_entity.id
_entity.type
_entity.pdbx_description
1 polymer ?
#
loop_
_entity_poly.entity_id
_entity_poly.type
_entity_poly.pdbx_seq_one_letter_code
_entity_poly.pdbx_strand_id
1 'polypeptide(L)'
;MSDEIMHQDIVPLCAEDIEDELRKKFAYLSGGRGRDGSPVITFPEFSTFSEIPEKEFQSVLTYLTNIPSSQDAGIGFILVIDRRQDKWTSVRASIMRIATSFPGNLQLVLVLRPTGFFHRTLFDIAFRFHGDEYKIKLPIIMLSSLTELNNYIDTAQLTEDLGGSLDYCHNRWLTQRTAIESFARMVKQIAQTLQSFGNELAEEELPNDAQATSYLLATHTERRDKMKEGLKIALRQGDDILHGIRKPVLENPVCKLNPDQTENQITVERLLSQLDETEAAFDDFWCKHQQKLEQCLQLRHFEVDFKEVKTALDSVSEKLFHFTEMGNSSSHVENLLKDLASFEEKSQEVLEKASLLISNGDQFIENKHYAMDSILPKCSELQQHYEMIISECMKWCDDGIYLLASQPVDKCQSQDGAEAALQEIEQFLDLGDDNKLRELSYLSKEFEAIFTEELMEHVQKVFQKQNNMEEMIQKRQVSLKKLAAKQTRPVQPVAPRPEGYLKSPCPYSGLQIESEDSPSSDNHAIRRVNVRKMKSEINEMQQSRNVSVTDDEENLAVLRKHVMNELLETERAYVEELLCVLEGYAAEMDNPLTAHLISPGLQNKKDVLFGNMEEIYQFHNRIFLREIEDYIDCPQLIGRCFLERMTAVGITENVKGDIKKFEIWYNAREEVYIIQAATPEIKATWVNEIRKVLTSQLQACRQASQHKALEHTQSLPLSLLANTSPSKNEGRHLRKQEMRNADSPDGSVSSIASKNLEKSKGKFKSFPWNQLEKL
;
A
#
# COMPACT_ATOMS: atom_id res chain seq x y z
N MET A 1 -42.50 -20.07 13.54
CA MET A 1 -43.27 -20.28 12.30
C MET A 1 -43.16 -18.97 11.55
N SER A 2 -41.96 -18.60 11.08
CA SER A 2 -41.17 -19.27 10.04
C SER A 2 -41.96 -19.24 8.74
N ASP A 3 -41.68 -18.24 7.91
CA ASP A 3 -41.16 -18.47 6.57
C ASP A 3 -40.35 -17.24 6.16
N GLU A 4 -39.04 -17.37 6.38
CA GLU A 4 -37.99 -16.68 5.64
C GLU A 4 -38.16 -17.07 4.17
N ILE A 5 -38.52 -16.11 3.32
CA ILE A 5 -38.38 -16.27 1.88
C ILE A 5 -36.88 -16.17 1.59
N MET A 6 -36.23 -17.33 1.61
CA MET A 6 -35.01 -17.59 0.86
C MET A 6 -35.29 -17.17 -0.58
N HIS A 7 -34.79 -16.01 -1.00
CA HIS A 7 -34.66 -15.68 -2.41
C HIS A 7 -33.72 -16.74 -3.01
N GLN A 8 -34.31 -17.79 -3.59
CA GLN A 8 -33.63 -18.59 -4.59
C GLN A 8 -33.20 -17.61 -5.68
N ASP A 9 -31.91 -17.64 -6.03
CA ASP A 9 -31.39 -17.02 -7.23
C ASP A 9 -32.08 -17.68 -8.44
N ILE A 10 -33.27 -17.18 -8.81
CA ILE A 10 -33.94 -17.56 -10.05
C ILE A 10 -33.15 -16.87 -11.15
N VAL A 11 -32.26 -17.62 -11.80
CA VAL A 11 -31.62 -17.18 -13.04
C VAL A 11 -32.74 -16.80 -14.02
N PRO A 12 -32.82 -15.56 -14.50
CA PRO A 12 -33.85 -15.16 -15.44
C PRO A 12 -33.73 -16.00 -16.72
N LEU A 13 -34.86 -16.55 -17.20
CA LEU A 13 -34.94 -17.28 -18.47
C LEU A 13 -34.39 -16.42 -19.61
N CYS A 14 -33.45 -16.94 -20.40
CA CYS A 14 -32.93 -16.28 -21.60
C CYS A 14 -33.62 -16.81 -22.87
N ALA A 15 -33.66 -16.03 -23.94
CA ALA A 15 -34.16 -16.42 -25.25
C ALA A 15 -33.48 -17.67 -25.80
N GLU A 16 -32.18 -17.83 -25.54
CA GLU A 16 -31.38 -18.99 -25.96
C GLU A 16 -31.87 -20.29 -25.30
N ASP A 17 -32.34 -20.21 -24.04
CA ASP A 17 -32.80 -21.39 -23.29
C ASP A 17 -34.14 -21.93 -23.81
N ILE A 18 -34.91 -21.08 -24.50
CA ILE A 18 -36.27 -21.38 -24.99
C ILE A 18 -36.43 -21.01 -26.48
N GLU A 19 -35.33 -21.07 -27.23
CA GLU A 19 -35.30 -20.61 -28.62
C GLU A 19 -36.27 -21.39 -29.51
N ASP A 20 -36.34 -22.71 -29.30
CA ASP A 20 -37.25 -23.61 -30.03
C ASP A 20 -38.72 -23.28 -29.75
N GLU A 21 -39.07 -22.96 -28.51
CA GLU A 21 -40.41 -22.54 -28.11
C GLU A 21 -40.76 -21.16 -28.68
N LEU A 22 -39.84 -20.19 -28.61
CA LEU A 22 -40.04 -18.86 -29.19
C LEU A 22 -40.23 -18.93 -30.70
N ARG A 23 -39.45 -19.76 -31.39
CA ARG A 23 -39.52 -19.97 -32.85
C ARG A 23 -40.88 -20.49 -33.33
N LYS A 24 -41.66 -21.15 -32.46
CA LYS A 24 -43.05 -21.57 -32.77
C LYS A 24 -43.98 -20.37 -32.97
N LYS A 25 -43.67 -19.20 -32.40
CA LYS A 25 -44.43 -17.93 -32.56
C LYS A 25 -45.93 -18.06 -32.22
N PHE A 26 -46.29 -18.85 -31.20
CA PHE A 26 -47.69 -18.91 -30.72
C PHE A 26 -48.08 -17.70 -29.85
N ALA A 27 -47.09 -16.94 -29.39
CA ALA A 27 -47.20 -15.62 -28.78
C ALA A 27 -45.94 -14.81 -29.14
N TYR A 28 -46.07 -13.49 -29.30
CA TYR A 28 -44.92 -12.62 -29.53
C TYR A 28 -45.14 -11.19 -29.02
N LEU A 29 -44.03 -10.52 -28.71
CA LEU A 29 -43.97 -9.10 -28.37
C LEU A 29 -43.39 -8.33 -29.55
N SER A 30 -44.22 -7.52 -30.23
CA SER A 30 -43.81 -6.79 -31.44
C SER A 30 -43.11 -5.47 -31.18
N GLY A 31 -43.19 -4.96 -29.94
CA GLY A 31 -42.85 -3.59 -29.56
C GLY A 31 -44.00 -2.61 -29.69
N GLY A 32 -45.18 -3.07 -30.15
CA GLY A 32 -46.40 -2.26 -30.18
C GLY A 32 -46.88 -1.86 -28.79
N ARG A 33 -47.46 -0.66 -28.69
CA ARG A 33 -47.98 -0.08 -27.43
C ARG A 33 -49.46 0.32 -27.54
N GLY A 34 -50.15 0.22 -26.40
CA GLY A 34 -51.44 0.85 -26.16
C GLY A 34 -51.33 2.38 -26.11
N ARG A 35 -52.48 3.07 -26.06
CA ARG A 35 -52.54 4.55 -26.00
C ARG A 35 -51.91 5.15 -24.75
N ASP A 36 -51.83 4.36 -23.69
CA ASP A 36 -51.24 4.63 -22.39
C ASP A 36 -49.80 4.13 -22.23
N GLY A 37 -49.22 3.57 -23.31
CA GLY A 37 -47.87 3.01 -23.28
C GLY A 37 -47.79 1.54 -22.91
N SER A 38 -48.93 0.86 -22.70
CA SER A 38 -48.96 -0.54 -22.28
C SER A 38 -48.42 -1.50 -23.35
N PRO A 39 -47.53 -2.44 -22.98
CA PRO A 39 -46.95 -3.40 -23.93
C PRO A 39 -48.02 -4.33 -24.52
N VAL A 40 -47.97 -4.53 -25.83
CA VAL A 40 -48.92 -5.39 -26.57
C VAL A 40 -48.31 -6.76 -26.85
N ILE A 41 -48.86 -7.80 -26.25
CA ILE A 41 -48.54 -9.20 -26.59
C ILE A 41 -49.59 -9.73 -27.55
N THR A 42 -49.14 -10.29 -28.66
CA THR A 42 -50.02 -10.86 -29.69
C THR A 42 -49.97 -12.37 -29.67
N PHE A 43 -51.15 -13.00 -29.62
CA PHE A 43 -51.36 -14.41 -29.89
C PHE A 43 -51.93 -14.54 -31.30
N PRO A 44 -51.08 -14.77 -32.32
CA PRO A 44 -51.54 -14.87 -33.70
C PRO A 44 -52.39 -16.13 -33.91
N GLU A 45 -53.02 -16.22 -35.07
CA GLU A 45 -53.67 -17.45 -35.52
C GLU A 45 -52.69 -18.62 -35.48
N PHE A 46 -53.05 -19.68 -34.75
CA PHE A 46 -52.17 -20.82 -34.48
C PHE A 46 -53.00 -22.10 -34.31
N SER A 47 -53.05 -22.93 -35.36
CA SER A 47 -54.01 -24.05 -35.47
C SER A 47 -53.86 -25.14 -34.42
N THR A 48 -52.66 -25.32 -33.84
CA THR A 48 -52.36 -26.33 -32.82
C THR A 48 -52.20 -25.73 -31.43
N PHE A 49 -52.83 -24.57 -31.14
CA PHE A 49 -52.62 -23.83 -29.89
C PHE A 49 -52.99 -24.63 -28.63
N SER A 50 -54.00 -25.50 -28.74
CA SER A 50 -54.39 -26.41 -27.65
C SER A 50 -53.38 -27.53 -27.40
N GLU A 51 -52.50 -27.83 -28.35
CA GLU A 51 -51.54 -28.94 -28.28
C GLU A 51 -50.18 -28.51 -27.69
N ILE A 52 -49.96 -27.21 -27.52
CA ILE A 52 -48.71 -26.68 -26.92
C ILE A 52 -48.59 -27.24 -25.49
N PRO A 53 -47.45 -27.85 -25.09
CA PRO A 53 -47.22 -28.29 -23.72
C PRO A 53 -47.28 -27.15 -22.70
N GLU A 54 -47.82 -27.39 -21.51
CA GLU A 54 -48.00 -26.34 -20.50
C GLU A 54 -46.68 -25.70 -20.06
N LYS A 55 -45.60 -26.49 -19.96
CA LYS A 55 -44.27 -25.97 -19.63
C LYS A 55 -43.79 -24.96 -20.66
N GLU A 56 -43.85 -25.30 -21.95
CA GLU A 56 -43.43 -24.40 -23.04
C GLU A 56 -44.27 -23.11 -23.05
N PHE A 57 -45.58 -23.25 -22.84
CA PHE A 57 -46.50 -22.13 -22.76
C PHE A 57 -46.13 -21.16 -21.64
N GLN A 58 -45.91 -21.68 -20.43
CA GLN A 58 -45.49 -20.89 -19.27
C GLN A 58 -44.12 -20.23 -19.49
N SER A 59 -43.15 -20.96 -20.05
CA SER A 59 -41.81 -20.44 -20.33
C SER A 59 -41.83 -19.25 -21.28
N VAL A 60 -42.56 -19.35 -22.40
CA VAL A 60 -42.68 -18.24 -23.35
C VAL A 60 -43.40 -17.05 -22.75
N LEU A 61 -44.50 -17.26 -22.02
CA LEU A 61 -45.22 -16.14 -21.39
C LEU A 61 -44.37 -15.45 -20.33
N THR A 62 -43.72 -16.21 -19.45
CA THR A 62 -42.81 -15.68 -18.43
C THR A 62 -41.69 -14.87 -19.06
N TYR A 63 -41.09 -15.39 -20.13
CA TYR A 63 -40.05 -14.69 -20.86
C TYR A 63 -40.57 -13.38 -21.48
N LEU A 64 -41.64 -13.43 -22.27
CA LEU A 64 -42.19 -12.25 -22.95
C LEU A 64 -42.66 -11.16 -21.97
N THR A 65 -43.16 -11.53 -20.79
CA THR A 65 -43.56 -10.55 -19.77
C THR A 65 -42.40 -9.93 -19.00
N ASN A 66 -41.23 -10.55 -19.03
CA ASN A 66 -40.01 -10.02 -18.40
C ASN A 66 -39.20 -9.12 -19.33
N ILE A 67 -39.59 -8.99 -20.60
CA ILE A 67 -38.89 -8.14 -21.58
C ILE A 67 -39.10 -6.65 -21.33
N PRO A 68 -40.35 -6.13 -21.16
CA PRO A 68 -40.54 -4.71 -20.93
C PRO A 68 -39.93 -4.28 -19.60
N SER A 69 -39.46 -3.03 -19.54
CA SER A 69 -38.96 -2.42 -18.31
C SER A 69 -39.96 -2.56 -17.15
N SER A 70 -39.47 -2.55 -15.91
CA SER A 70 -40.33 -2.61 -14.71
C SER A 70 -41.36 -1.48 -14.66
N GLN A 71 -41.06 -0.33 -15.28
CA GLN A 71 -41.98 0.79 -15.41
C GLN A 71 -43.14 0.45 -16.38
N ASP A 72 -42.83 -0.12 -17.54
CA ASP A 72 -43.83 -0.52 -18.55
C ASP A 72 -44.67 -1.73 -18.07
N ALA A 73 -44.03 -2.70 -17.41
CA ALA A 73 -44.71 -3.86 -16.82
C ALA A 73 -45.67 -3.45 -15.69
N GLY A 74 -45.38 -2.35 -14.99
CA GLY A 74 -46.25 -1.77 -13.96
C GLY A 74 -47.55 -1.17 -14.48
N ILE A 75 -47.61 -0.78 -15.77
CA ILE A 75 -48.83 -0.26 -16.43
C ILE A 75 -49.82 -1.41 -16.70
N GLY A 76 -49.29 -2.57 -17.07
CA GLY A 76 -50.04 -3.76 -17.44
C GLY A 76 -50.06 -4.03 -18.95
N PHE A 77 -50.28 -5.27 -19.33
CA PHE A 77 -50.21 -5.74 -20.72
C PHE A 77 -51.56 -5.67 -21.42
N ILE A 78 -51.53 -5.36 -22.71
CA ILE A 78 -52.66 -5.53 -23.62
C ILE A 78 -52.46 -6.82 -24.43
N LEU A 79 -53.45 -7.69 -24.46
CA LEU A 79 -53.41 -8.90 -25.27
C LEU A 79 -54.25 -8.74 -26.52
N VAL A 80 -53.67 -9.08 -27.67
CA VAL A 80 -54.42 -9.26 -28.93
C VAL A 80 -54.43 -10.74 -29.26
N ILE A 81 -55.62 -11.35 -29.24
CA ILE A 81 -55.82 -12.78 -29.50
C ILE A 81 -56.52 -12.93 -30.85
N ASP A 82 -55.80 -13.38 -31.86
CA ASP A 82 -56.33 -13.64 -33.19
C ASP A 82 -56.80 -15.09 -33.32
N ARG A 83 -58.12 -15.29 -33.41
CA ARG A 83 -58.74 -16.62 -33.54
C ARG A 83 -59.85 -16.59 -34.59
N ARG A 84 -59.65 -15.83 -35.68
CA ARG A 84 -60.64 -15.65 -36.74
C ARG A 84 -60.94 -16.92 -37.52
N GLN A 85 -59.98 -17.85 -37.61
CA GLN A 85 -60.15 -19.12 -38.32
C GLN A 85 -60.60 -20.28 -37.41
N ASP A 86 -60.78 -20.00 -36.13
CA ASP A 86 -60.94 -21.01 -35.09
C ASP A 86 -62.41 -21.35 -34.78
N LYS A 87 -62.65 -22.47 -34.09
CA LYS A 87 -64.00 -22.79 -33.56
C LYS A 87 -64.24 -22.04 -32.26
N TRP A 88 -65.49 -21.69 -31.98
CA TRP A 88 -65.87 -20.99 -30.75
C TRP A 88 -65.42 -21.69 -29.46
N THR A 89 -65.47 -23.03 -29.42
CA THR A 89 -64.96 -23.82 -28.29
C THR A 89 -63.46 -23.65 -28.07
N SER A 90 -62.69 -23.53 -29.16
CA SER A 90 -61.24 -23.29 -29.14
C SER A 90 -60.90 -21.87 -28.69
N VAL A 91 -61.68 -20.87 -29.10
CA VAL A 91 -61.55 -19.47 -28.63
C VAL A 91 -61.70 -19.43 -27.11
N ARG A 92 -62.77 -20.04 -26.57
CA ARG A 92 -63.02 -20.08 -25.12
C ARG A 92 -61.91 -20.80 -24.37
N ALA A 93 -61.45 -21.94 -24.88
CA ALA A 93 -60.35 -22.70 -24.27
C ALA A 93 -59.05 -21.89 -24.26
N SER A 94 -58.73 -21.17 -25.35
CA SER A 94 -57.54 -20.33 -25.46
C SER A 94 -57.53 -19.19 -24.45
N ILE A 95 -58.65 -18.47 -24.32
CA ILE A 95 -58.78 -17.36 -23.35
C ILE A 95 -58.63 -17.89 -21.92
N MET A 96 -59.27 -19.01 -21.58
CA MET A 96 -59.15 -19.61 -20.25
C MET A 96 -57.73 -20.05 -19.94
N ARG A 97 -57.05 -20.66 -20.93
CA ARG A 97 -55.65 -21.10 -20.78
C ARG A 97 -54.71 -19.92 -20.55
N ILE A 98 -54.84 -18.85 -21.34
CA ILE A 98 -54.07 -17.62 -21.12
C ILE A 98 -54.37 -17.05 -19.73
N ALA A 99 -55.65 -17.00 -19.33
CA ALA A 99 -56.06 -16.43 -18.04
C ALA A 99 -55.53 -17.18 -16.81
N THR A 100 -55.32 -18.49 -16.92
CA THR A 100 -54.75 -19.29 -15.81
C THR A 100 -53.24 -19.21 -15.72
N SER A 101 -52.58 -18.81 -16.81
CA SER A 101 -51.15 -19.03 -17.01
C SER A 101 -50.37 -17.74 -17.26
N PHE A 102 -51.05 -16.59 -17.41
CA PHE A 102 -50.40 -15.31 -17.67
C PHE A 102 -49.76 -14.76 -16.39
N PRO A 103 -48.44 -14.53 -16.36
CA PRO A 103 -47.72 -14.15 -15.14
C PRO A 103 -47.74 -12.65 -14.83
N GLY A 104 -48.08 -11.81 -15.82
CA GLY A 104 -48.06 -10.35 -15.69
C GLY A 104 -49.42 -9.72 -15.34
N ASN A 105 -49.40 -8.43 -15.05
CA ASN A 105 -50.63 -7.65 -14.87
C ASN A 105 -51.29 -7.39 -16.23
N LEU A 106 -52.55 -7.77 -16.40
CA LEU A 106 -53.31 -7.47 -17.60
C LEU A 106 -54.13 -6.20 -17.45
N GLN A 107 -54.18 -5.43 -18.53
CA GLN A 107 -54.99 -4.22 -18.60
C GLN A 107 -56.20 -4.38 -19.53
N LEU A 108 -56.01 -5.05 -20.68
CA LEU A 108 -57.04 -5.19 -21.70
C LEU A 108 -56.82 -6.46 -22.52
N VAL A 109 -57.90 -7.17 -22.86
CA VAL A 109 -57.86 -8.34 -23.77
C VAL A 109 -58.78 -8.10 -24.96
N LEU A 110 -58.20 -8.09 -26.15
CA LEU A 110 -58.87 -7.90 -27.43
C LEU A 110 -58.87 -9.22 -28.20
N VAL A 111 -60.06 -9.72 -28.56
CA VAL A 111 -60.20 -11.03 -29.23
C VAL A 111 -60.83 -10.86 -30.59
N LEU A 112 -60.08 -11.14 -31.67
CA LEU A 112 -60.61 -11.21 -33.03
C LEU A 112 -61.30 -12.55 -33.23
N ARG A 113 -62.62 -12.52 -33.43
CA ARG A 113 -63.46 -13.73 -33.45
C ARG A 113 -63.83 -14.19 -34.87
N PRO A 114 -64.23 -15.46 -35.05
CA PRO A 114 -64.73 -15.98 -36.32
C PRO A 114 -65.97 -15.23 -36.83
N THR A 115 -66.04 -15.01 -38.14
CA THR A 115 -67.19 -14.36 -38.81
C THR A 115 -68.45 -15.24 -38.77
N GLY A 116 -69.63 -14.63 -38.61
CA GLY A 116 -70.92 -15.33 -38.62
C GLY A 116 -71.48 -15.76 -37.26
N PHE A 117 -70.83 -15.35 -36.16
CA PHE A 117 -71.30 -15.66 -34.80
C PHE A 117 -72.07 -14.46 -34.19
N PHE A 118 -73.29 -14.68 -33.71
CA PHE A 118 -74.15 -13.65 -33.09
C PHE A 118 -74.53 -14.02 -31.64
N HIS A 119 -73.54 -14.26 -30.78
CA HIS A 119 -73.80 -14.35 -29.34
C HIS A 119 -73.17 -13.17 -28.61
N ARG A 120 -74.03 -12.29 -28.09
CA ARG A 120 -73.73 -11.13 -27.25
C ARG A 120 -73.52 -11.53 -25.78
N THR A 121 -72.92 -12.69 -25.53
CA THR A 121 -72.66 -13.16 -24.16
C THR A 121 -71.33 -12.58 -23.72
N LEU A 122 -71.39 -11.53 -22.91
CA LEU A 122 -70.28 -11.03 -22.12
C LEU A 122 -69.80 -12.18 -21.22
N PHE A 123 -68.57 -12.64 -21.43
CA PHE A 123 -67.94 -13.59 -20.52
C PHE A 123 -67.41 -12.81 -19.31
N ASP A 124 -68.03 -13.00 -18.14
CA ASP A 124 -67.45 -12.63 -16.84
C ASP A 124 -66.30 -13.62 -16.54
N ILE A 125 -65.18 -13.51 -17.26
CA ILE A 125 -63.93 -14.24 -16.95
C ILE A 125 -63.14 -13.37 -15.97
N ALA A 126 -63.00 -13.86 -14.74
CA ALA A 126 -62.17 -13.21 -13.72
C ALA A 126 -60.73 -13.74 -13.85
N PHE A 127 -59.81 -12.88 -14.31
CA PHE A 127 -58.38 -13.13 -14.19
C PHE A 127 -58.00 -12.98 -12.71
N ARG A 128 -57.30 -13.98 -12.14
CA ARG A 128 -56.80 -13.90 -10.76
C ARG A 128 -55.42 -13.27 -10.78
N PHE A 129 -55.32 -12.05 -10.27
CA PHE A 129 -54.04 -11.40 -10.00
C PHE A 129 -53.45 -11.99 -8.71
N HIS A 130 -52.14 -12.21 -8.68
CA HIS A 130 -51.45 -12.62 -7.45
C HIS A 130 -51.60 -11.50 -6.41
N GLY A 131 -52.32 -11.76 -5.31
CA GLY A 131 -52.17 -11.04 -4.05
C GLY A 131 -53.37 -10.25 -3.50
N ASP A 132 -54.40 -9.89 -4.29
CA ASP A 132 -55.51 -9.07 -3.77
C ASP A 132 -56.88 -9.79 -3.77
N GLU A 133 -57.57 -9.73 -2.63
CA GLU A 133 -58.92 -10.31 -2.41
C GLU A 133 -60.03 -9.63 -3.25
N TYR A 134 -59.70 -8.58 -4.01
CA TYR A 134 -60.65 -7.82 -4.83
C TYR A 134 -60.57 -8.24 -6.30
N LYS A 135 -61.61 -8.92 -6.79
CA LYS A 135 -61.78 -9.25 -8.23
C LYS A 135 -62.01 -7.99 -9.06
N ILE A 136 -60.95 -7.38 -9.58
CA ILE A 136 -61.08 -6.38 -10.65
C ILE A 136 -61.56 -7.12 -11.91
N LYS A 137 -62.70 -6.69 -12.47
CA LYS A 137 -63.22 -7.23 -13.74
C LYS A 137 -62.35 -6.71 -14.89
N LEU A 138 -61.45 -7.54 -15.39
CA LEU A 138 -60.65 -7.23 -16.59
C LEU A 138 -61.57 -7.13 -17.82
N PRO A 139 -61.50 -6.06 -18.64
CA PRO A 139 -62.31 -5.93 -19.84
C PRO A 139 -61.81 -6.88 -20.95
N ILE A 140 -62.68 -7.79 -21.40
CA ILE A 140 -62.48 -8.62 -22.60
C ILE A 140 -63.41 -8.09 -23.71
N ILE A 141 -62.83 -7.70 -24.83
CA ILE A 141 -63.56 -7.10 -25.95
C ILE A 141 -63.50 -8.03 -27.16
N MET A 142 -64.68 -8.42 -27.64
CA MET A 142 -64.83 -9.34 -28.77
C MET A 142 -65.00 -8.55 -30.06
N LEU A 143 -63.95 -8.52 -30.88
CA LEU A 143 -63.88 -7.76 -32.12
C LEU A 143 -64.36 -8.59 -33.31
N SER A 144 -65.14 -7.95 -34.18
CA SER A 144 -65.73 -8.55 -35.37
C SER A 144 -64.92 -8.34 -36.66
N SER A 145 -63.97 -7.40 -36.64
CA SER A 145 -63.11 -7.06 -37.77
C SER A 145 -61.79 -6.43 -37.31
N LEU A 146 -60.79 -6.40 -38.19
CA LEU A 146 -59.53 -5.67 -37.95
C LEU A 146 -59.76 -4.16 -37.81
N THR A 147 -60.75 -3.60 -38.52
CA THR A 147 -61.09 -2.18 -38.41
C THR A 147 -61.55 -1.80 -36.99
N GLU A 148 -62.19 -2.72 -36.27
CA GLU A 148 -62.61 -2.51 -34.88
C GLU A 148 -61.41 -2.50 -33.90
N LEU A 149 -60.34 -3.25 -34.21
CA LEU A 149 -59.10 -3.29 -33.43
C LEU A 149 -58.42 -1.90 -33.40
N ASN A 150 -58.48 -1.17 -34.52
CA ASN A 150 -57.90 0.17 -34.66
C ASN A 150 -58.53 1.22 -33.72
N ASN A 151 -59.72 0.95 -33.18
CA ASN A 151 -60.32 1.84 -32.18
C ASN A 151 -59.58 1.77 -30.84
N TYR A 152 -58.89 0.67 -30.55
CA TYR A 152 -58.21 0.42 -29.28
C TYR A 152 -56.70 0.65 -29.37
N ILE A 153 -56.07 0.15 -30.43
CA ILE A 153 -54.62 0.25 -30.67
C ILE A 153 -54.39 0.98 -32.00
N ASP A 154 -53.44 1.92 -32.05
CA ASP A 154 -53.11 2.63 -33.29
C ASP A 154 -52.59 1.65 -34.35
N THR A 155 -52.99 1.85 -35.60
CA THR A 155 -52.46 1.16 -36.79
C THR A 155 -50.92 1.17 -36.87
N ALA A 156 -50.24 2.20 -36.38
CA ALA A 156 -48.78 2.26 -36.33
C ALA A 156 -48.15 1.33 -35.27
N GLN A 157 -48.94 0.80 -34.34
CA GLN A 157 -48.52 -0.08 -33.25
C GLN A 157 -48.93 -1.54 -33.47
N LEU A 158 -49.57 -1.85 -34.60
CA LEU A 158 -50.01 -3.19 -34.99
C LEU A 158 -49.18 -3.70 -36.17
N THR A 159 -48.90 -5.01 -36.16
CA THR A 159 -48.23 -5.73 -37.24
C THR A 159 -49.13 -5.87 -38.48
N GLU A 160 -48.54 -6.10 -39.65
CA GLU A 160 -49.27 -6.13 -40.94
C GLU A 160 -50.40 -7.19 -40.99
N ASP A 161 -50.21 -8.34 -40.36
CA ASP A 161 -51.20 -9.42 -40.23
C ASP A 161 -52.46 -9.03 -39.43
N LEU A 162 -52.33 -8.00 -38.60
CA LEU A 162 -53.42 -7.38 -37.85
C LEU A 162 -53.93 -6.07 -38.50
N GLY A 163 -53.51 -5.78 -39.74
CA GLY A 163 -53.94 -4.59 -40.49
C GLY A 163 -53.23 -3.30 -40.09
N GLY A 164 -52.06 -3.39 -39.44
CA GLY A 164 -51.24 -2.24 -39.08
C GLY A 164 -50.03 -2.03 -39.99
N SER A 165 -49.12 -1.16 -39.55
CA SER A 165 -47.91 -0.73 -40.27
C SER A 165 -46.61 -0.86 -39.47
N LEU A 166 -46.65 -1.51 -38.30
CA LEU A 166 -45.47 -1.78 -37.48
C LEU A 166 -44.58 -2.83 -38.15
N ASP A 167 -43.34 -2.45 -38.49
CA ASP A 167 -42.35 -3.36 -39.05
C ASP A 167 -41.85 -4.36 -37.99
N TYR A 168 -42.38 -5.58 -38.05
CA TYR A 168 -41.98 -6.67 -37.17
C TYR A 168 -41.63 -7.92 -37.96
N CYS A 169 -40.41 -8.41 -37.77
CA CYS A 169 -39.95 -9.70 -38.28
C CYS A 169 -39.53 -10.57 -37.09
N HIS A 170 -40.26 -11.67 -36.86
CA HIS A 170 -40.05 -12.53 -35.70
C HIS A 170 -38.63 -13.15 -35.67
N ASN A 171 -38.13 -13.65 -36.80
CA ASN A 171 -36.78 -14.20 -36.87
C ASN A 171 -35.71 -13.14 -36.57
N ARG A 172 -35.86 -11.92 -37.11
CA ARG A 172 -34.95 -10.80 -36.84
C ARG A 172 -34.98 -10.43 -35.35
N TRP A 173 -36.17 -10.34 -34.77
CA TRP A 173 -36.35 -10.06 -33.34
C TRP A 173 -35.69 -11.14 -32.47
N LEU A 174 -35.88 -12.43 -32.78
CA LEU A 174 -35.31 -13.54 -32.03
C LEU A 174 -33.78 -13.54 -32.12
N THR A 175 -33.22 -13.43 -33.33
CA THR A 175 -31.75 -13.35 -33.53
C THR A 175 -31.14 -12.18 -32.76
N GLN A 176 -31.77 -11.00 -32.83
CA GLN A 176 -31.28 -9.83 -32.12
C GLN A 176 -31.36 -10.00 -30.60
N ARG A 177 -32.44 -10.61 -30.11
CA ARG A 177 -32.64 -10.86 -28.67
C ARG A 177 -31.60 -11.82 -28.11
N THR A 178 -31.41 -12.96 -28.76
CA THR A 178 -30.38 -13.94 -28.41
C THR A 178 -28.98 -13.32 -28.46
N ALA A 179 -28.70 -12.47 -29.45
CA ALA A 179 -27.41 -11.79 -29.55
C ALA A 179 -27.16 -10.82 -28.37
N ILE A 180 -28.14 -10.00 -27.99
CA ILE A 180 -28.01 -9.06 -26.87
C ILE A 180 -27.78 -9.80 -25.54
N GLU A 181 -28.57 -10.84 -25.28
CA GLU A 181 -28.46 -11.61 -24.03
C GLU A 181 -27.16 -12.44 -23.97
N SER A 182 -26.75 -13.02 -25.10
CA SER A 182 -25.46 -13.72 -25.21
C SER A 182 -24.29 -12.76 -24.99
N PHE A 183 -24.36 -11.55 -25.54
CA PHE A 183 -23.37 -10.51 -25.30
C PHE A 183 -23.32 -10.09 -23.83
N ALA A 184 -24.47 -9.88 -23.18
CA ALA A 184 -24.52 -9.58 -21.75
C ALA A 184 -23.85 -10.68 -20.90
N ARG A 185 -24.10 -11.95 -21.24
CA ARG A 185 -23.47 -13.10 -20.58
C ARG A 185 -21.96 -13.13 -20.82
N MET A 186 -21.51 -12.82 -22.04
CA MET A 186 -20.10 -12.74 -22.39
C MET A 186 -19.38 -11.64 -21.60
N VAL A 187 -19.95 -10.43 -21.51
CA VAL A 187 -19.38 -9.33 -20.72
C VAL A 187 -19.22 -9.76 -19.26
N LYS A 188 -20.25 -10.38 -18.67
CA LYS A 188 -20.20 -10.92 -17.30
C LYS A 188 -19.09 -11.97 -17.13
N GLN A 189 -18.97 -12.91 -18.06
CA GLN A 189 -17.93 -13.95 -18.02
C GLN A 189 -16.52 -13.37 -18.15
N ILE A 190 -16.32 -12.41 -19.05
CA ILE A 190 -15.02 -11.74 -19.23
C ILE A 190 -14.63 -11.01 -17.96
N ALA A 191 -15.55 -10.25 -17.36
CA ALA A 191 -15.30 -9.53 -16.12
C ALA A 191 -14.93 -10.49 -14.97
N GLN A 192 -15.65 -11.60 -14.81
CA GLN A 192 -15.34 -12.63 -13.83
C GLN A 192 -13.96 -13.29 -14.06
N THR A 193 -13.61 -13.55 -15.33
CA THR A 193 -12.33 -14.17 -15.67
C THR A 193 -11.16 -13.21 -15.43
N LEU A 194 -11.32 -11.92 -15.78
CA LEU A 194 -10.32 -10.89 -15.50
C LEU A 194 -10.14 -10.67 -14.00
N GLN A 195 -11.23 -10.70 -13.24
CA GLN A 195 -11.19 -10.63 -11.78
C GLN A 195 -10.45 -11.82 -11.17
N SER A 196 -10.77 -13.05 -11.59
CA SER A 196 -10.10 -14.25 -11.06
C SER A 196 -8.61 -14.23 -11.38
N PHE A 197 -8.24 -13.84 -12.60
CA PHE A 197 -6.84 -13.68 -12.99
C PHE A 197 -6.14 -12.57 -12.19
N GLY A 198 -6.78 -11.41 -12.01
CA GLY A 198 -6.23 -10.33 -11.19
C GLY A 198 -5.95 -10.76 -9.75
N ASN A 199 -6.84 -11.58 -9.17
CA ASN A 199 -6.65 -12.15 -7.83
C ASN A 199 -5.47 -13.14 -7.79
N GLU A 200 -5.37 -14.04 -8.78
CA GLU A 200 -4.20 -14.94 -8.91
C GLU A 200 -2.89 -14.13 -8.94
N LEU A 201 -2.82 -13.08 -9.77
CA LEU A 201 -1.64 -12.24 -9.90
C LEU A 201 -1.30 -11.49 -8.59
N ALA A 202 -2.30 -11.10 -7.82
CA ALA A 202 -2.11 -10.38 -6.56
C ALA A 202 -1.65 -11.28 -5.39
N GLU A 203 -2.02 -12.56 -5.43
CA GLU A 203 -1.61 -13.56 -4.43
C GLU A 203 -0.26 -14.21 -4.76
N GLU A 204 0.23 -14.09 -6.00
CA GLU A 204 1.48 -14.67 -6.46
C GLU A 204 2.71 -14.16 -5.67
N GLU A 205 3.54 -15.10 -5.21
CA GLU A 205 4.78 -14.79 -4.52
C GLU A 205 5.90 -14.45 -5.51
N LEU A 206 6.73 -13.46 -5.16
CA LEU A 206 7.85 -13.05 -6.00
C LEU A 206 8.94 -14.13 -6.01
N PRO A 207 9.44 -14.58 -7.19
CA PRO A 207 10.50 -15.58 -7.24
C PRO A 207 11.83 -15.08 -6.66
N ASN A 208 12.70 -16.04 -6.32
CA ASN A 208 13.99 -15.76 -5.70
C ASN A 208 15.18 -15.82 -6.66
N ASP A 209 14.96 -16.15 -7.93
CA ASP A 209 16.00 -16.24 -8.95
C ASP A 209 15.58 -15.53 -10.25
N ALA A 210 16.56 -15.06 -11.04
CA ALA A 210 16.31 -14.26 -12.23
C ALA A 210 15.57 -15.06 -13.33
N GLN A 211 15.87 -16.35 -13.47
CA GLN A 211 15.28 -17.18 -14.53
C GLN A 211 13.81 -17.47 -14.26
N ALA A 212 13.44 -17.81 -13.02
CA ALA A 212 12.06 -18.00 -12.61
C ALA A 212 11.26 -16.69 -12.70
N THR A 213 11.84 -15.55 -12.27
CA THR A 213 11.17 -14.24 -12.41
C THR A 213 10.93 -13.88 -13.88
N SER A 214 11.91 -14.11 -14.76
CA SER A 214 11.75 -13.86 -16.20
C SER A 214 10.70 -14.78 -16.82
N TYR A 215 10.67 -16.06 -16.46
CA TYR A 215 9.66 -17.00 -16.95
C TYR A 215 8.25 -16.63 -16.47
N LEU A 216 8.11 -16.24 -15.20
CA LEU A 216 6.84 -15.82 -14.62
C LEU A 216 6.30 -14.56 -15.31
N LEU A 217 7.15 -13.55 -15.52
CA LEU A 217 6.80 -12.32 -16.23
C LEU A 217 6.32 -12.62 -17.67
N ALA A 218 7.03 -13.48 -18.40
CA ALA A 218 6.63 -13.90 -19.75
C ALA A 218 5.28 -14.63 -19.74
N THR A 219 5.09 -15.57 -18.83
CA THR A 219 3.85 -16.36 -18.69
C THR A 219 2.65 -15.46 -18.37
N HIS A 220 2.81 -14.54 -17.42
CA HIS A 220 1.77 -13.58 -17.07
C HIS A 220 1.43 -12.65 -18.23
N THR A 221 2.43 -12.16 -18.95
CA THR A 221 2.25 -11.28 -20.12
C THR A 221 1.50 -12.00 -21.23
N GLU A 222 1.83 -13.26 -21.53
CA GLU A 222 1.12 -14.05 -22.53
C GLU A 222 -0.36 -14.28 -22.14
N ARG A 223 -0.63 -14.62 -20.86
CA ARG A 223 -2.00 -14.77 -20.36
C ARG A 223 -2.78 -13.46 -20.48
N ARG A 224 -2.18 -12.32 -20.11
CA ARG A 224 -2.73 -10.97 -20.26
C ARG A 224 -3.09 -10.70 -21.72
N ASP A 225 -2.17 -10.95 -22.65
CA ASP A 225 -2.37 -10.68 -24.07
C ASP A 225 -3.53 -11.50 -24.67
N LYS A 226 -3.67 -12.77 -24.26
CA LYS A 226 -4.81 -13.62 -24.65
C LYS A 226 -6.15 -13.05 -24.16
N MET A 227 -6.20 -12.57 -22.92
CA MET A 227 -7.41 -11.97 -22.35
C MET A 227 -7.77 -10.65 -23.04
N LYS A 228 -6.76 -9.84 -23.38
CA LYS A 228 -6.92 -8.62 -24.18
C LYS A 228 -7.49 -8.89 -25.57
N GLU A 229 -7.08 -9.97 -26.22
CA GLU A 229 -7.69 -10.35 -27.50
C GLU A 229 -9.16 -10.76 -27.33
N GLY A 230 -9.49 -11.49 -26.25
CA GLY A 230 -10.87 -11.82 -25.89
C GLY A 230 -11.75 -10.58 -25.70
N LEU A 231 -11.23 -9.56 -24.98
CA LEU A 231 -11.90 -8.26 -24.81
C LEU A 231 -12.18 -7.57 -26.14
N LYS A 232 -11.18 -7.50 -27.04
CA LYS A 232 -11.35 -6.89 -28.37
C LYS A 232 -12.39 -7.60 -29.23
N ILE A 233 -12.46 -8.93 -29.14
CA ILE A 233 -13.49 -9.72 -29.84
C ILE A 233 -14.88 -9.36 -29.29
N ALA A 234 -15.03 -9.28 -27.97
CA ALA A 234 -16.29 -8.92 -27.34
C ALA A 234 -16.72 -7.48 -27.69
N LEU A 235 -15.79 -6.51 -27.69
CA LEU A 235 -16.07 -5.13 -28.13
C LEU A 235 -16.63 -5.10 -29.56
N ARG A 236 -15.97 -5.80 -30.50
CA ARG A 236 -16.46 -5.89 -31.89
C ARG A 236 -17.86 -6.50 -31.97
N GLN A 237 -18.15 -7.54 -31.19
CA GLN A 237 -19.47 -8.14 -31.16
C GLN A 237 -20.54 -7.18 -30.63
N GLY A 238 -20.24 -6.42 -29.58
CA GLY A 238 -21.14 -5.38 -29.06
C GLY A 238 -21.40 -4.27 -30.09
N ASP A 239 -20.34 -3.82 -30.78
CA ASP A 239 -20.45 -2.83 -31.86
C ASP A 239 -21.30 -3.34 -33.04
N ASP A 240 -21.12 -4.60 -33.46
CA ASP A 240 -21.90 -5.23 -34.52
C ASP A 240 -23.39 -5.32 -34.15
N ILE A 241 -23.70 -5.68 -32.90
CA ILE A 241 -25.07 -5.70 -32.38
C ILE A 241 -25.66 -4.29 -32.38
N LEU A 242 -24.92 -3.30 -31.87
CA LEU A 242 -25.34 -1.91 -31.80
C LEU A 242 -25.61 -1.32 -33.20
N HIS A 243 -24.73 -1.61 -34.15
CA HIS A 243 -24.92 -1.25 -35.55
C HIS A 243 -26.18 -1.92 -36.12
N GLY A 244 -26.42 -3.20 -35.81
CA GLY A 244 -27.64 -3.91 -36.17
C GLY A 244 -28.93 -3.26 -35.64
N ILE A 245 -28.92 -2.78 -34.40
CA ILE A 245 -30.05 -2.05 -33.78
C ILE A 245 -30.30 -0.71 -34.50
N ARG A 246 -29.23 0.03 -34.80
CA ARG A 246 -29.31 1.38 -35.39
C ARG A 246 -29.55 1.37 -36.91
N LYS A 247 -29.34 0.24 -37.59
CA LYS A 247 -29.47 0.09 -39.05
C LYS A 247 -30.76 0.71 -39.63
N PRO A 248 -31.97 0.51 -39.07
CA PRO A 248 -33.19 1.10 -39.63
C PRO A 248 -33.19 2.64 -39.66
N VAL A 249 -32.58 3.27 -38.65
CA VAL A 249 -32.46 4.73 -38.56
C VAL A 249 -31.35 5.25 -39.48
N LEU A 250 -30.26 4.50 -39.63
CA LEU A 250 -29.15 4.84 -40.53
C LEU A 250 -29.58 4.79 -42.00
N GLU A 251 -30.39 3.79 -42.39
CA GLU A 251 -30.89 3.63 -43.76
C GLU A 251 -32.05 4.60 -44.08
N ASN A 252 -32.85 4.98 -43.08
CA ASN A 252 -33.93 5.95 -43.23
C ASN A 252 -34.04 6.87 -42.00
N PRO A 253 -33.57 8.13 -42.08
CA PRO A 253 -33.60 9.08 -40.96
C PRO A 253 -35.01 9.45 -40.47
N VAL A 254 -36.06 9.14 -41.24
CA VAL A 254 -37.47 9.35 -40.85
C VAL A 254 -37.97 8.21 -39.96
N CYS A 255 -37.33 7.03 -40.03
CA CYS A 255 -37.64 5.89 -39.18
C CYS A 255 -37.18 6.17 -37.74
N LYS A 256 -38.08 5.99 -36.78
CA LYS A 256 -37.77 6.07 -35.35
C LYS A 256 -37.76 4.67 -34.76
N LEU A 257 -36.81 4.42 -33.88
CA LEU A 257 -36.82 3.20 -33.06
C LEU A 257 -38.06 3.21 -32.16
N ASN A 258 -38.65 2.03 -31.97
CA ASN A 258 -39.68 1.87 -30.95
C ASN A 258 -39.06 1.87 -29.54
N PRO A 259 -39.88 1.98 -28.47
CA PRO A 259 -39.36 2.00 -27.10
C PRO A 259 -38.46 0.80 -26.75
N ASP A 260 -38.86 -0.43 -27.11
CA ASP A 260 -38.08 -1.66 -26.85
C ASP A 260 -36.72 -1.64 -27.56
N GLN A 261 -36.68 -1.17 -28.80
CA GLN A 261 -35.45 -1.05 -29.58
C GLN A 261 -34.52 0.02 -29.00
N THR A 262 -35.09 1.11 -28.48
CA THR A 262 -34.34 2.16 -27.79
C THR A 262 -33.74 1.63 -26.49
N GLU A 263 -34.51 0.88 -25.71
CA GLU A 263 -34.04 0.22 -24.48
C GLU A 263 -32.95 -0.83 -24.77
N ASN A 264 -33.13 -1.63 -25.83
CA ASN A 264 -32.10 -2.55 -26.32
C ASN A 264 -30.81 -1.81 -26.71
N GLN A 265 -30.93 -0.68 -27.40
CA GLN A 265 -29.78 0.16 -27.75
C GLN A 265 -29.03 0.64 -26.50
N ILE A 266 -29.76 1.22 -25.54
CA ILE A 266 -29.20 1.70 -24.27
C ILE A 266 -28.52 0.54 -23.51
N THR A 267 -29.13 -0.64 -23.53
CA THR A 267 -28.58 -1.83 -22.88
C THR A 267 -27.24 -2.24 -23.47
N VAL A 268 -27.13 -2.29 -24.80
CA VAL A 268 -25.87 -2.65 -25.49
C VAL A 268 -24.80 -1.57 -25.29
N GLU A 269 -25.16 -0.28 -25.38
CA GLU A 269 -24.25 0.83 -25.08
C GLU A 269 -23.70 0.74 -23.66
N ARG A 270 -24.56 0.46 -22.67
CA ARG A 270 -24.15 0.27 -21.28
C ARG A 270 -23.20 -0.93 -21.12
N LEU A 271 -23.48 -2.05 -21.77
CA LEU A 271 -22.62 -3.24 -21.74
C LEU A 271 -21.25 -2.98 -22.37
N LEU A 272 -21.19 -2.22 -23.46
CA LEU A 272 -19.94 -1.77 -24.08
C LEU A 272 -19.14 -0.88 -23.11
N SER A 273 -19.78 0.11 -22.49
CA SER A 273 -19.11 0.96 -21.49
C SER A 273 -18.59 0.16 -20.30
N GLN A 274 -19.33 -0.84 -19.83
CA GLN A 274 -18.86 -1.75 -18.77
C GLN A 274 -17.64 -2.56 -19.18
N LEU A 275 -17.57 -2.99 -20.44
CA LEU A 275 -16.42 -3.71 -20.97
C LEU A 275 -15.18 -2.82 -21.04
N ASP A 276 -15.33 -1.57 -21.50
CA ASP A 276 -14.27 -0.56 -21.52
C ASP A 276 -13.76 -0.23 -20.10
N GLU A 277 -14.67 -0.03 -19.15
CA GLU A 277 -14.33 0.21 -17.73
C GLU A 277 -13.58 -0.98 -17.12
N THR A 278 -14.05 -2.20 -17.40
CA THR A 278 -13.39 -3.44 -16.94
C THR A 278 -11.99 -3.57 -17.53
N GLU A 279 -11.83 -3.25 -18.82
CA GLU A 279 -10.54 -3.26 -19.50
C GLU A 279 -9.57 -2.23 -18.89
N ALA A 280 -10.02 -0.99 -18.70
CA ALA A 280 -9.21 0.08 -18.15
C ALA A 280 -8.77 -0.20 -16.70
N ALA A 281 -9.68 -0.73 -15.88
CA ALA A 281 -9.36 -1.12 -14.51
C ALA A 281 -8.29 -2.22 -14.45
N PHE A 282 -8.40 -3.21 -15.35
CA PHE A 282 -7.41 -4.28 -15.44
C PHE A 282 -6.05 -3.77 -15.95
N ASP A 283 -6.01 -2.82 -16.87
CA ASP A 283 -4.76 -2.21 -17.36
C ASP A 283 -4.01 -1.43 -16.27
N ASP A 284 -4.71 -0.62 -15.49
CA ASP A 284 -4.10 0.12 -14.38
C ASP A 284 -3.49 -0.84 -13.35
N PHE A 285 -4.21 -1.93 -13.03
CA PHE A 285 -3.66 -2.99 -12.19
C PHE A 285 -2.42 -3.65 -12.83
N TRP A 286 -2.53 -4.06 -14.09
CA TRP A 286 -1.47 -4.77 -14.80
C TRP A 286 -0.19 -3.95 -14.86
N CYS A 287 -0.27 -2.64 -15.13
CA CYS A 287 0.91 -1.77 -15.17
C CYS A 287 1.69 -1.82 -13.85
N LYS A 288 0.99 -1.77 -12.71
CA LYS A 288 1.60 -1.83 -11.37
C LYS A 288 2.19 -3.22 -11.09
N HIS A 289 1.49 -4.27 -11.47
CA HIS A 289 1.95 -5.66 -11.30
C HIS A 289 3.19 -5.96 -12.14
N GLN A 290 3.16 -5.59 -13.41
CA GLN A 290 4.27 -5.74 -14.34
C GLN A 290 5.49 -4.98 -13.83
N GLN A 291 5.35 -3.71 -13.44
CA GLN A 291 6.43 -2.91 -12.88
C GLN A 291 7.06 -3.59 -11.65
N LYS A 292 6.25 -4.17 -10.76
CA LYS A 292 6.74 -4.87 -9.58
C LYS A 292 7.55 -6.13 -9.94
N LEU A 293 7.12 -6.89 -10.95
CA LEU A 293 7.85 -8.07 -11.44
C LEU A 293 9.14 -7.69 -12.17
N GLU A 294 9.12 -6.62 -12.97
CA GLU A 294 10.32 -6.08 -13.63
C GLU A 294 11.35 -5.59 -12.60
N GLN A 295 10.91 -4.89 -11.57
CA GLN A 295 11.75 -4.52 -10.43
C GLN A 295 12.29 -5.76 -9.69
N CYS A 296 11.49 -6.82 -9.55
CA CYS A 296 11.98 -8.07 -8.97
C CYS A 296 13.10 -8.66 -9.82
N LEU A 297 12.94 -8.65 -11.14
CA LEU A 297 13.96 -9.13 -12.07
C LEU A 297 15.23 -8.27 -12.01
N GLN A 298 15.10 -6.95 -11.92
CA GLN A 298 16.23 -6.02 -11.72
C GLN A 298 16.99 -6.34 -10.44
N LEU A 299 16.26 -6.54 -9.32
CA LEU A 299 16.87 -6.94 -8.05
C LEU A 299 17.63 -8.27 -8.16
N ARG A 300 17.08 -9.28 -8.85
CA ARG A 300 17.75 -10.58 -8.99
C ARG A 300 19.04 -10.48 -9.80
N HIS A 301 19.07 -9.70 -10.86
CA HIS A 301 20.31 -9.44 -11.60
C HIS A 301 21.31 -8.67 -10.74
N PHE A 302 20.86 -7.61 -10.06
CA PHE A 302 21.70 -6.82 -9.16
C PHE A 302 22.34 -7.68 -8.05
N GLU A 303 21.60 -8.61 -7.46
CA GLU A 303 22.13 -9.51 -6.42
C GLU A 303 23.16 -10.51 -6.96
N VAL A 304 23.01 -10.97 -8.21
CA VAL A 304 24.00 -11.81 -8.89
C VAL A 304 25.26 -11.00 -9.17
N ASP A 305 25.13 -9.82 -9.78
CA ASP A 305 26.24 -8.94 -10.12
C ASP A 305 27.01 -8.50 -8.86
N PHE A 306 26.28 -8.16 -7.79
CA PHE A 306 26.88 -7.82 -6.49
C PHE A 306 27.75 -8.94 -5.95
N LYS A 307 27.27 -10.19 -6.02
CA LYS A 307 28.03 -11.34 -5.53
C LYS A 307 29.30 -11.57 -6.36
N GLU A 308 29.20 -11.43 -7.68
CA GLU A 308 30.34 -11.55 -8.60
C GLU A 308 31.39 -10.48 -8.33
N VAL A 309 30.98 -9.20 -8.32
CA VAL A 309 31.85 -8.05 -8.09
C VAL A 309 32.50 -8.11 -6.71
N LYS A 310 31.73 -8.42 -5.65
CA LYS A 310 32.28 -8.54 -4.29
C LYS A 310 33.37 -9.61 -4.22
N THR A 311 33.13 -10.78 -4.80
CA THR A 311 34.12 -11.87 -4.82
C THR A 311 35.38 -11.45 -5.58
N ALA A 312 35.23 -10.69 -6.66
CA ALA A 312 36.36 -10.16 -7.42
C ALA A 312 37.15 -9.10 -6.62
N LEU A 313 36.47 -8.18 -5.92
CA LEU A 313 37.10 -7.19 -5.05
C LEU A 313 37.85 -7.84 -3.88
N ASP A 314 37.28 -8.87 -3.26
CA ASP A 314 37.95 -9.65 -2.21
C ASP A 314 39.26 -10.27 -2.73
N SER A 315 39.24 -10.82 -3.96
CA SER A 315 40.44 -11.38 -4.61
C SER A 315 41.49 -10.32 -4.96
N VAL A 316 41.06 -9.11 -5.37
CA VAL A 316 41.97 -7.97 -5.60
C VAL A 316 42.62 -7.56 -4.28
N SER A 317 41.83 -7.39 -3.22
CA SER A 317 42.32 -7.02 -1.88
C SER A 317 43.33 -8.06 -1.33
N GLU A 318 43.03 -9.35 -1.43
CA GLU A 318 43.94 -10.42 -0.99
C GLU A 318 45.26 -10.41 -1.77
N LYS A 319 45.22 -10.23 -3.10
CA LYS A 319 46.44 -10.15 -3.91
C LYS A 319 47.26 -8.90 -3.62
N LEU A 320 46.61 -7.77 -3.36
CA LEU A 320 47.29 -6.53 -2.97
C LEU A 320 48.11 -6.73 -1.68
N PHE A 321 47.56 -7.46 -0.71
CA PHE A 321 48.27 -7.78 0.54
C PHE A 321 49.54 -8.63 0.33
N HIS A 322 49.62 -9.40 -0.76
CA HIS A 322 50.80 -10.21 -1.08
C HIS A 322 51.92 -9.43 -1.77
N PHE A 323 51.67 -8.21 -2.29
CA PHE A 323 52.70 -7.34 -2.85
C PHE A 323 53.52 -6.64 -1.76
N THR A 324 54.34 -7.41 -1.05
CA THR A 324 55.23 -6.90 0.02
C THR A 324 56.72 -7.08 -0.27
N GLU A 325 57.07 -7.73 -1.40
CA GLU A 325 58.46 -8.03 -1.74
C GLU A 325 59.16 -6.85 -2.44
N MET A 326 60.27 -6.39 -1.86
CA MET A 326 61.05 -5.22 -2.36
C MET A 326 62.08 -5.58 -3.44
N GLY A 327 62.12 -6.82 -3.92
CA GLY A 327 63.12 -7.29 -4.89
C GLY A 327 64.56 -7.32 -4.35
N ASN A 328 65.43 -8.15 -4.93
CA ASN A 328 66.83 -8.31 -4.51
C ASN A 328 67.84 -8.20 -5.67
N SER A 329 67.36 -7.93 -6.89
CA SER A 329 68.17 -7.70 -8.09
C SER A 329 67.41 -6.84 -9.09
N SER A 330 68.12 -6.13 -9.99
CA SER A 330 67.49 -5.29 -11.02
C SER A 330 66.49 -6.06 -11.89
N SER A 331 66.82 -7.30 -12.28
CA SER A 331 65.92 -8.15 -13.06
C SER A 331 64.71 -8.64 -12.26
N HIS A 332 64.86 -8.82 -10.94
CA HIS A 332 63.75 -9.18 -10.06
C HIS A 332 62.79 -7.99 -9.90
N VAL A 333 63.32 -6.78 -9.70
CA VAL A 333 62.51 -5.56 -9.63
C VAL A 333 61.77 -5.29 -10.95
N GLU A 334 62.42 -5.46 -12.11
CA GLU A 334 61.74 -5.33 -13.42
C GLU A 334 60.57 -6.31 -13.59
N ASN A 335 60.72 -7.56 -13.14
CA ASN A 335 59.64 -8.54 -13.18
C ASN A 335 58.50 -8.18 -12.21
N LEU A 336 58.82 -7.76 -10.97
CA LEU A 336 57.82 -7.31 -10.00
C LEU A 336 57.03 -6.11 -10.52
N LEU A 337 57.68 -5.13 -11.15
CA LEU A 337 57.00 -3.98 -11.77
C LEU A 337 56.06 -4.41 -12.90
N LYS A 338 56.47 -5.39 -13.71
CA LYS A 338 55.63 -5.92 -14.78
C LYS A 338 54.41 -6.68 -14.24
N ASP A 339 54.59 -7.46 -13.18
CA ASP A 339 53.51 -8.18 -12.52
C ASP A 339 52.54 -7.21 -11.84
N LEU A 340 53.06 -6.14 -11.22
CA LEU A 340 52.26 -5.08 -10.59
C LEU A 340 51.45 -4.29 -11.63
N ALA A 341 52.04 -3.93 -12.77
CA ALA A 341 51.32 -3.27 -13.87
C ALA A 341 50.20 -4.17 -14.45
N SER A 342 50.44 -5.47 -14.59
CA SER A 342 49.38 -6.41 -15.02
C SER A 342 48.28 -6.59 -13.97
N PHE A 343 48.63 -6.50 -12.69
CA PHE A 343 47.68 -6.57 -11.59
C PHE A 343 46.81 -5.30 -11.50
N GLU A 344 47.42 -4.13 -11.68
CA GLU A 344 46.73 -2.83 -11.73
C GLU A 344 45.67 -2.82 -12.83
N GLU A 345 46.01 -3.22 -14.06
CA GLU A 345 45.07 -3.29 -15.19
C GLU A 345 43.85 -4.17 -14.88
N LYS A 346 44.08 -5.36 -14.30
CA LYS A 346 42.99 -6.28 -13.93
C LYS A 346 42.15 -5.77 -12.77
N SER A 347 42.77 -5.07 -11.83
CA SER A 347 42.07 -4.51 -10.67
C SER A 347 41.19 -3.33 -11.08
N GLN A 348 41.66 -2.52 -12.05
CA GLN A 348 40.89 -1.41 -12.61
C GLN A 348 39.57 -1.88 -13.25
N GLU A 349 39.59 -2.99 -14.01
CA GLU A 349 38.36 -3.56 -14.59
C GLU A 349 37.32 -3.93 -13.51
N VAL A 350 37.77 -4.46 -12.37
CA VAL A 350 36.89 -4.83 -11.25
C VAL A 350 36.34 -3.59 -10.56
N LEU A 351 37.17 -2.57 -10.36
CA LEU A 351 36.77 -1.29 -9.75
C LEU A 351 35.73 -0.55 -10.60
N GLU A 352 35.90 -0.55 -11.93
CA GLU A 352 34.92 0.03 -12.86
C GLU A 352 33.57 -0.70 -12.81
N LYS A 353 33.58 -2.04 -12.76
CA LYS A 353 32.36 -2.83 -12.58
C LYS A 353 31.67 -2.53 -11.24
N ALA A 354 32.44 -2.35 -10.17
CA ALA A 354 31.89 -1.97 -8.86
C ALA A 354 31.25 -0.57 -8.89
N SER A 355 31.91 0.41 -9.50
CA SER A 355 31.38 1.77 -9.65
C SER A 355 30.09 1.79 -10.49
N LEU A 356 30.06 1.04 -11.60
CA LEU A 356 28.85 0.90 -12.43
C LEU A 356 27.70 0.25 -11.64
N LEU A 357 27.99 -0.79 -10.86
CA LEU A 357 26.97 -1.47 -10.07
C LEU A 357 26.41 -0.59 -8.95
N ILE A 358 27.24 0.20 -8.28
CA ILE A 358 26.81 1.21 -7.31
C ILE A 358 25.90 2.23 -7.99
N SER A 359 26.31 2.78 -9.14
CA SER A 359 25.51 3.74 -9.89
C SER A 359 24.15 3.18 -10.32
N ASN A 360 24.09 1.92 -10.76
CA ASN A 360 22.83 1.23 -11.06
C ASN A 360 21.95 1.09 -9.79
N GLY A 361 22.55 0.76 -8.66
CA GLY A 361 21.87 0.69 -7.37
C GLY A 361 21.28 2.03 -6.93
N ASP A 362 22.04 3.12 -7.06
CA ASP A 362 21.60 4.48 -6.78
C ASP A 362 20.43 4.89 -7.70
N GLN A 363 20.50 4.53 -8.98
CA GLN A 363 19.41 4.77 -9.92
C GLN A 363 18.14 3.99 -9.52
N PHE A 364 18.25 2.76 -9.02
CA PHE A 364 17.10 2.03 -8.49
C PHE A 364 16.49 2.73 -7.27
N ILE A 365 17.33 3.27 -6.39
CA ILE A 365 16.88 4.02 -5.21
C ILE A 365 16.15 5.30 -5.63
N GLU A 366 16.70 6.07 -6.57
CA GLU A 366 16.07 7.28 -7.11
C GLU A 366 14.70 6.97 -7.76
N ASN A 367 14.62 5.87 -8.49
CA ASN A 367 13.40 5.40 -9.16
C ASN A 367 12.34 4.77 -8.24
N LYS A 368 12.49 4.90 -6.92
CA LYS A 368 11.53 4.36 -5.94
C LYS A 368 11.35 2.84 -5.99
N HIS A 369 12.43 2.10 -6.29
CA HIS A 369 12.40 0.64 -6.40
C HIS A 369 11.88 -0.01 -5.11
N TYR A 370 11.00 -1.03 -5.20
CA TYR A 370 10.33 -1.59 -4.01
C TYR A 370 11.31 -2.19 -2.96
N ALA A 371 12.53 -2.54 -3.38
CA ALA A 371 13.53 -3.26 -2.59
C ALA A 371 14.72 -2.38 -2.13
N MET A 372 14.54 -1.07 -1.93
CA MET A 372 15.62 -0.18 -1.48
C MET A 372 16.37 -0.70 -0.24
N ASP A 373 15.65 -1.23 0.74
CA ASP A 373 16.22 -1.75 1.99
C ASP A 373 17.23 -2.90 1.76
N SER A 374 17.14 -3.59 0.61
CA SER A 374 18.06 -4.66 0.22
C SER A 374 19.20 -4.17 -0.68
N ILE A 375 18.95 -3.11 -1.47
CA ILE A 375 19.90 -2.55 -2.44
C ILE A 375 20.88 -1.60 -1.75
N LEU A 376 20.37 -0.70 -0.90
CA LEU A 376 21.17 0.34 -0.25
C LEU A 376 22.35 -0.23 0.57
N PRO A 377 22.16 -1.22 1.47
CA PRO A 377 23.29 -1.76 2.24
C PRO A 377 24.37 -2.41 1.37
N LYS A 378 23.98 -3.03 0.25
CA LYS A 378 24.91 -3.65 -0.70
C LYS A 378 25.73 -2.60 -1.46
N CYS A 379 25.11 -1.47 -1.82
CA CYS A 379 25.83 -0.35 -2.43
C CYS A 379 26.83 0.26 -1.44
N SER A 380 26.41 0.52 -0.20
CA SER A 380 27.29 1.02 0.86
C SER A 380 28.46 0.08 1.16
N GLU A 381 28.22 -1.23 1.12
CA GLU A 381 29.27 -2.24 1.32
C GLU A 381 30.33 -2.20 0.20
N LEU A 382 29.91 -2.12 -1.07
CA LEU A 382 30.84 -1.97 -2.19
C LEU A 382 31.63 -0.67 -2.10
N GLN A 383 30.98 0.43 -1.71
CA GLN A 383 31.62 1.73 -1.56
C GLN A 383 32.68 1.70 -0.45
N GLN A 384 32.40 1.07 0.69
CA GLN A 384 33.40 0.88 1.75
C GLN A 384 34.59 0.02 1.31
N HIS A 385 34.35 -1.07 0.56
CA HIS A 385 35.44 -1.90 0.03
C HIS A 385 36.31 -1.12 -0.97
N TYR A 386 35.68 -0.32 -1.83
CA TYR A 386 36.35 0.57 -2.76
C TYR A 386 37.23 1.60 -2.05
N GLU A 387 36.68 2.26 -1.02
CA GLU A 387 37.42 3.24 -0.21
C GLU A 387 38.53 2.62 0.63
N MET A 388 38.36 1.39 1.13
CA MET A 388 39.37 0.67 1.90
C MET A 388 40.62 0.37 1.07
N ILE A 389 40.45 -0.08 -0.18
CA ILE A 389 41.57 -0.35 -1.10
C ILE A 389 42.38 0.93 -1.36
N ILE A 390 41.70 2.09 -1.44
CA ILE A 390 42.35 3.40 -1.58
C ILE A 390 42.99 3.85 -0.25
N SER A 391 42.33 3.59 0.88
CA SER A 391 42.78 3.95 2.22
C SER A 391 43.99 3.15 2.69
N GLU A 392 44.26 1.97 2.14
CA GLU A 392 45.46 1.19 2.50
C GLU A 392 46.76 1.96 2.16
N CYS A 393 46.70 2.90 1.21
CA CYS A 393 47.78 3.86 0.95
C CYS A 393 47.98 4.90 2.07
N MET A 394 46.99 5.14 2.95
CA MET A 394 47.06 6.13 4.04
C MET A 394 47.79 5.63 5.30
N LYS A 395 48.00 4.31 5.41
CA LYS A 395 48.53 3.65 6.62
C LYS A 395 49.87 4.20 7.08
N TRP A 396 50.75 4.55 6.15
CA TRP A 396 52.06 5.14 6.45
C TRP A 396 51.94 6.51 7.16
N CYS A 397 50.98 7.34 6.77
CA CYS A 397 50.76 8.64 7.40
C CYS A 397 50.23 8.50 8.84
N ASP A 398 49.35 7.52 9.08
CA ASP A 398 48.81 7.27 10.42
C ASP A 398 49.85 6.67 11.37
N ASP A 399 50.70 5.76 10.88
CA ASP A 399 51.81 5.19 11.63
C ASP A 399 52.83 6.27 12.04
N GLY A 400 53.10 7.25 11.17
CA GLY A 400 54.01 8.35 11.49
C GLY A 400 53.46 9.36 12.51
N ILE A 401 52.15 9.66 12.45
CA ILE A 401 51.49 10.48 13.48
C ILE A 401 51.49 9.75 14.83
N TYR A 402 51.21 8.44 14.83
CA TYR A 402 51.21 7.61 16.03
C TYR A 402 52.61 7.50 16.66
N LEU A 403 53.65 7.32 15.84
CA LEU A 403 55.05 7.32 16.30
C LEU A 403 55.37 8.60 17.09
N LEU A 404 54.99 9.77 16.56
CA LEU A 404 55.22 11.04 17.23
C LEU A 404 54.44 11.18 18.54
N ALA A 405 53.19 10.73 18.56
CA ALA A 405 52.33 10.80 19.75
C ALA A 405 52.76 9.83 20.86
N SER A 406 53.38 8.71 20.50
CA SER A 406 53.81 7.65 21.42
C SER A 406 55.18 7.90 22.06
N GLN A 407 55.92 8.93 21.63
CA GLN A 407 57.21 9.27 22.22
C GLN A 407 57.07 9.76 23.68
N PRO A 408 57.67 9.05 24.67
CA PRO A 408 57.54 9.39 26.08
C PRO A 408 58.22 10.72 26.40
N VAL A 409 57.42 11.76 26.68
CA VAL A 409 57.89 13.14 26.92
C VAL A 409 58.92 13.22 28.03
N ASP A 410 58.74 12.47 29.12
CA ASP A 410 59.65 12.50 30.28
C ASP A 410 61.01 11.88 29.98
N LYS A 411 61.05 10.83 29.15
CA LYS A 411 62.30 10.18 28.74
C LYS A 411 63.05 11.03 27.72
N CYS A 412 62.35 11.77 26.86
CA CYS A 412 62.95 12.66 25.86
C CYS A 412 63.64 13.91 26.46
N GLN A 413 63.54 14.15 27.78
CA GLN A 413 64.21 15.28 28.45
C GLN A 413 65.68 14.99 28.79
N SER A 414 66.09 13.72 28.82
CA SER A 414 67.50 13.36 28.93
C SER A 414 68.16 13.39 27.56
N GLN A 415 69.48 13.60 27.53
CA GLN A 415 70.25 13.56 26.28
C GLN A 415 70.08 12.20 25.57
N ASP A 416 70.30 11.10 26.29
CA ASP A 416 70.17 9.74 25.75
C ASP A 416 68.75 9.44 25.24
N GLY A 417 67.71 9.94 25.93
CA GLY A 417 66.33 9.74 25.51
C GLY A 417 65.91 10.62 24.35
N ALA A 418 66.53 11.80 24.18
CA ALA A 418 66.35 12.64 23.00
C ALA A 418 67.04 12.04 21.76
N GLU A 419 68.22 11.42 21.94
CA GLU A 419 68.95 10.72 20.89
C GLU A 419 68.24 9.43 20.43
N ALA A 420 67.71 8.63 21.36
CA ALA A 420 66.92 7.44 21.01
C ALA A 420 65.63 7.78 20.25
N ALA A 421 64.90 8.82 20.68
CA ALA A 421 63.69 9.29 20.01
C ALA A 421 63.98 9.90 18.61
N LEU A 422 65.18 10.45 18.40
CA LEU A 422 65.63 10.89 17.07
C LEU A 422 65.92 9.70 16.17
N GLN A 423 66.58 8.67 16.69
CA GLN A 423 66.91 7.46 15.93
C GLN A 423 65.66 6.70 15.49
N GLU A 424 64.61 6.64 16.31
CA GLU A 424 63.31 6.05 15.93
C GLU A 424 62.63 6.85 14.79
N ILE A 425 62.72 8.18 14.82
CA ILE A 425 62.19 9.03 13.74
C ILE A 425 63.00 8.85 12.45
N GLU A 426 64.33 8.81 12.55
CA GLU A 426 65.21 8.61 11.38
C GLU A 426 64.99 7.24 10.76
N GLN A 427 64.87 6.19 11.57
CA GLN A 427 64.53 4.85 11.10
C GLN A 427 63.16 4.80 10.41
N PHE A 428 62.14 5.46 10.97
CA PHE A 428 60.82 5.54 10.35
C PHE A 428 60.83 6.28 9.00
N LEU A 429 61.63 7.34 8.87
CA LEU A 429 61.79 8.10 7.63
C LEU A 429 62.54 7.28 6.57
N ASP A 430 63.58 6.54 6.95
CA ASP A 430 64.36 5.69 6.04
C ASP A 430 63.52 4.51 5.51
N LEU A 431 62.65 3.93 6.33
CA LEU A 431 61.68 2.91 5.93
C LEU A 431 60.50 3.46 5.09
N GLY A 432 60.31 4.78 5.07
CA GLY A 432 59.15 5.45 4.48
C GLY A 432 59.42 6.25 3.20
N ASP A 433 60.66 6.32 2.72
CA ASP A 433 61.06 7.22 1.63
C ASP A 433 60.44 6.85 0.27
N ASP A 434 59.99 5.60 0.11
CA ASP A 434 59.27 5.08 -1.05
C ASP A 434 57.74 5.30 -0.99
N ASN A 435 57.20 5.63 0.20
CA ASN A 435 55.75 5.85 0.42
C ASN A 435 55.32 7.33 0.29
N LYS A 436 56.26 8.23 -0.03
CA LYS A 436 56.00 9.66 -0.16
C LYS A 436 55.44 10.02 -1.53
N LEU A 437 54.30 10.71 -1.56
CA LEU A 437 53.81 11.37 -2.77
C LEU A 437 54.72 12.56 -3.07
N ARG A 438 55.54 12.48 -4.13
CA ARG A 438 56.61 13.45 -4.41
C ARG A 438 56.09 14.78 -4.96
N GLU A 439 55.10 14.79 -5.86
CA GLU A 439 54.48 16.03 -6.37
C GLU A 439 53.01 15.83 -6.78
N LEU A 440 52.10 16.57 -6.14
CA LEU A 440 50.66 16.56 -6.46
C LEU A 440 50.36 17.07 -7.88
N SER A 441 51.22 17.96 -8.41
CA SER A 441 51.09 18.54 -9.75
C SER A 441 51.44 17.55 -10.89
N TYR A 442 52.26 16.54 -10.60
CA TYR A 442 52.62 15.47 -11.52
C TYR A 442 51.50 14.41 -11.56
N LEU A 443 51.04 13.95 -10.39
CA LEU A 443 49.91 13.02 -10.25
C LEU A 443 48.60 13.57 -10.86
N SER A 444 48.29 14.84 -10.63
CA SER A 444 47.08 15.47 -11.19
C SER A 444 47.10 15.56 -12.72
N LYS A 445 48.29 15.62 -13.33
CA LYS A 445 48.46 15.68 -14.80
C LYS A 445 48.53 14.30 -15.45
N GLU A 446 49.12 13.33 -14.77
CA GLU A 446 49.31 11.98 -15.32
C GLU A 446 48.02 11.14 -15.23
N PHE A 447 47.17 11.43 -14.23
CA PHE A 447 45.91 10.72 -13.98
C PHE A 447 44.66 11.61 -14.17
N GLU A 448 44.78 12.73 -14.89
CA GLU A 448 43.69 13.69 -15.18
C GLU A 448 42.46 13.02 -15.82
N ALA A 449 42.67 11.95 -16.57
CA ALA A 449 41.61 11.19 -17.24
C ALA A 449 40.81 10.25 -16.31
N ILE A 450 41.30 9.98 -15.09
CA ILE A 450 40.76 8.95 -14.17
C ILE A 450 40.17 9.60 -12.90
N PHE A 451 40.51 10.85 -12.60
CA PHE A 451 40.02 11.54 -11.40
C PHE A 451 38.56 12.01 -11.54
N THR A 452 37.68 11.47 -10.69
CA THR A 452 36.42 12.12 -10.33
C THR A 452 36.67 13.26 -9.35
N GLU A 453 35.75 14.24 -9.28
CA GLU A 453 35.88 15.41 -8.39
C GLU A 453 36.03 15.00 -6.92
N GLU A 454 35.31 13.95 -6.52
CA GLU A 454 35.36 13.35 -5.18
C GLU A 454 36.69 12.62 -4.89
N LEU A 455 37.26 11.92 -5.89
CA LEU A 455 38.57 11.27 -5.77
C LEU A 455 39.69 12.30 -5.69
N MET A 456 39.58 13.41 -6.43
CA MET A 456 40.53 14.52 -6.35
C MET A 456 40.53 15.17 -4.96
N GLU A 457 39.35 15.33 -4.34
CA GLU A 457 39.23 15.81 -2.96
C GLU A 457 39.91 14.86 -1.97
N HIS A 458 39.76 13.54 -2.15
CA HIS A 458 40.42 12.55 -1.32
C HIS A 458 41.95 12.56 -1.47
N VAL A 459 42.47 12.61 -2.71
CA VAL A 459 43.92 12.71 -2.95
C VAL A 459 44.51 14.00 -2.35
N GLN A 460 43.79 15.11 -2.45
CA GLN A 460 44.18 16.36 -1.80
C GLN A 460 44.22 16.24 -0.27
N LYS A 461 43.23 15.58 0.34
CA LYS A 461 43.22 15.30 1.79
C LYS A 461 44.42 14.44 2.22
N VAL A 462 44.77 13.43 1.43
CA VAL A 462 45.94 12.56 1.69
C VAL A 462 47.24 13.38 1.65
N PHE A 463 47.41 14.18 0.61
CA PHE A 463 48.60 15.02 0.46
C PHE A 463 48.72 16.08 1.57
N GLN A 464 47.60 16.69 1.96
CA GLN A 464 47.58 17.61 3.09
C GLN A 464 47.96 16.91 4.40
N LYS A 465 47.49 15.68 4.62
CA LYS A 465 47.83 14.87 5.81
C LYS A 465 49.31 14.48 5.82
N GLN A 466 49.89 14.11 4.67
CA GLN A 466 51.32 13.85 4.52
C GLN A 466 52.17 15.09 4.88
N ASN A 467 51.83 16.25 4.32
CA ASN A 467 52.53 17.50 4.61
C ASN A 467 52.45 17.88 6.10
N ASN A 468 51.27 17.73 6.71
CA ASN A 468 51.07 18.00 8.14
C ASN A 468 51.94 17.07 9.00
N MET A 469 51.99 15.78 8.67
CA MET A 469 52.83 14.81 9.36
C MET A 469 54.31 15.17 9.24
N GLU A 470 54.80 15.46 8.04
CA GLU A 470 56.20 15.85 7.80
C GLU A 470 56.58 17.12 8.58
N GLU A 471 55.68 18.10 8.64
CA GLU A 471 55.88 19.32 9.44
C GLU A 471 56.00 19.00 10.95
N MET A 472 55.15 18.09 11.45
CA MET A 472 55.23 17.65 12.84
C MET A 472 56.54 16.90 13.13
N ILE A 473 56.97 16.02 12.21
CA ILE A 473 58.25 15.31 12.32
C ILE A 473 59.41 16.31 12.36
N GLN A 474 59.44 17.29 11.46
CA GLN A 474 60.48 18.31 11.43
C GLN A 474 60.52 19.14 12.71
N LYS A 475 59.36 19.61 13.19
CA LYS A 475 59.26 20.35 14.47
C LYS A 475 59.79 19.51 15.63
N ARG A 476 59.46 18.21 15.66
CA ARG A 476 59.92 17.29 16.70
C ARG A 476 61.42 17.05 16.62
N GLN A 477 61.97 16.80 15.43
CA GLN A 477 63.42 16.64 15.23
C GLN A 477 64.21 17.88 15.69
N VAL A 478 63.74 19.08 15.35
CA VAL A 478 64.37 20.33 15.80
C VAL A 478 64.37 20.44 17.32
N SER A 479 63.25 20.07 17.96
CA SER A 479 63.15 20.07 19.43
C SER A 479 64.11 19.05 20.07
N LEU A 480 64.14 17.82 19.57
CA LEU A 480 64.97 16.75 20.12
C LEU A 480 66.47 17.02 19.89
N LYS A 481 66.87 17.54 18.72
CA LYS A 481 68.27 17.93 18.45
C LYS A 481 68.75 19.02 19.41
N LYS A 482 67.88 19.97 19.77
CA LYS A 482 68.19 20.99 20.80
C LYS A 482 68.32 20.40 22.20
N LEU A 483 67.56 19.35 22.53
CA LEU A 483 67.63 18.66 23.82
C LEU A 483 68.87 17.76 23.91
N ALA A 484 69.19 17.03 22.85
CA ALA A 484 70.40 16.22 22.75
C ALA A 484 71.70 17.06 22.81
N ALA A 485 71.67 18.29 22.27
CA ALA A 485 72.83 19.19 22.28
C ALA A 485 73.10 19.89 23.64
N LYS A 486 72.23 19.75 24.65
CA LYS A 486 72.46 20.36 25.98
C LYS A 486 73.50 19.57 26.77
N GLN A 487 74.76 20.02 26.75
CA GLN A 487 75.76 19.60 27.73
C GLN A 487 75.28 19.92 29.16
N THR A 488 75.11 18.89 29.98
CA THR A 488 74.94 19.02 31.43
C THR A 488 76.20 19.64 32.05
N ARG A 489 76.10 20.86 32.57
CA ARG A 489 77.16 21.41 33.44
C ARG A 489 77.23 20.59 34.75
N PRO A 490 78.42 20.40 35.34
CA PRO A 490 78.55 19.67 36.61
C PRO A 490 77.76 20.37 37.72
N VAL A 491 76.86 19.65 38.36
CA VAL A 491 76.06 20.11 39.50
C VAL A 491 76.91 20.01 40.78
N GLN A 492 77.10 21.13 41.49
CA GLN A 492 77.63 21.11 42.86
C GLN A 492 76.59 20.52 43.81
N PRO A 493 76.94 19.54 44.67
CA PRO A 493 76.00 18.96 45.62
C PRO A 493 75.83 19.88 46.83
N VAL A 494 74.61 20.35 47.08
CA VAL A 494 74.23 21.03 48.34
C VAL A 494 73.23 20.16 49.10
N ALA A 495 73.55 19.94 50.38
CA ALA A 495 72.93 18.98 51.28
C ALA A 495 71.46 19.29 51.67
N PRO A 496 70.69 18.29 52.15
CA PRO A 496 69.24 18.41 52.34
C PRO A 496 68.79 18.82 53.76
N ARG A 497 67.62 19.49 53.79
CA ARG A 497 66.63 19.69 54.89
C ARG A 497 66.87 20.84 55.90
N PRO A 498 65.84 21.37 56.62
CA PRO A 498 64.46 20.85 56.85
C PRO A 498 63.28 21.86 56.72
N GLU A 499 62.07 21.32 56.91
CA GLU A 499 60.71 21.91 56.91
C GLU A 499 60.50 23.14 57.83
N GLY A 500 59.53 24.00 57.49
CA GLY A 500 59.03 25.02 58.42
C GLY A 500 58.10 26.10 57.82
N TYR A 501 56.80 25.83 57.88
CA TYR A 501 55.65 26.72 58.00
C TYR A 501 55.80 28.26 58.14
N LEU A 502 54.85 28.95 57.47
CA LEU A 502 54.11 30.19 57.81
C LEU A 502 54.51 31.57 57.21
N LYS A 503 53.50 32.13 56.53
CA LYS A 503 53.01 33.52 56.47
C LYS A 503 53.58 34.52 55.44
N SER A 504 52.65 34.90 54.54
CA SER A 504 52.50 36.19 53.82
C SER A 504 52.64 37.40 54.77
N PRO A 505 53.08 38.61 54.32
CA PRO A 505 52.22 39.57 53.60
C PRO A 505 52.91 40.53 52.58
N CYS A 506 52.18 40.95 51.53
CA CYS A 506 52.36 42.26 50.85
C CYS A 506 51.62 43.35 51.67
N PRO A 507 51.74 44.71 51.49
CA PRO A 507 52.19 45.50 50.32
C PRO A 507 52.87 46.89 50.65
N TYR A 508 53.10 47.73 49.64
CA TYR A 508 53.08 49.22 49.70
C TYR A 508 51.95 49.67 48.76
N SER A 509 51.23 50.80 48.87
CA SER A 509 50.88 51.79 49.89
C SER A 509 49.97 52.77 49.14
N GLY A 510 48.94 53.31 49.79
CA GLY A 510 48.34 54.57 49.31
C GLY A 510 46.88 54.84 49.65
N LEU A 511 46.65 55.34 50.88
CA LEU A 511 45.80 56.51 51.23
C LEU A 511 44.29 56.45 50.86
N GLN A 512 43.31 56.85 51.68
CA GLN A 512 43.23 57.47 53.00
C GLN A 512 41.72 57.61 53.37
N ILE A 513 41.44 57.69 54.69
CA ILE A 513 40.34 58.47 55.33
C ILE A 513 38.94 57.82 55.27
N GLU A 514 38.52 57.10 56.32
CA GLU A 514 37.64 57.55 57.46
C GLU A 514 36.17 57.63 57.05
N SER A 515 35.15 57.25 57.82
CA SER A 515 34.97 56.61 59.14
C SER A 515 33.47 56.30 59.24
N GLU A 516 33.10 55.13 59.77
CA GLU A 516 32.25 54.94 60.95
C GLU A 516 30.81 54.42 60.70
N ASP A 517 30.45 53.54 61.63
CA ASP A 517 29.11 53.14 62.10
C ASP A 517 28.25 52.09 61.36
N SER A 518 28.19 50.93 62.01
CA SER A 518 27.06 49.97 62.05
C SER A 518 25.92 50.57 62.93
N PRO A 519 24.74 49.94 63.20
CA PRO A 519 24.33 48.53 62.94
C PRO A 519 22.82 48.29 62.61
N SER A 520 22.45 47.00 62.43
CA SER A 520 21.13 46.36 62.74
C SER A 520 19.91 46.75 61.86
N SER A 521 18.81 46.03 61.73
CA SER A 521 18.35 44.64 61.86
C SER A 521 16.98 44.60 61.15
N ASP A 522 16.61 43.44 60.60
CA ASP A 522 15.25 42.91 60.41
C ASP A 522 14.21 43.52 59.43
N ASN A 523 13.82 42.63 58.50
CA ASN A 523 12.47 42.13 58.20
C ASN A 523 11.50 42.81 57.20
N HIS A 524 11.16 41.97 56.21
CA HIS A 524 9.86 41.69 55.60
C HIS A 524 9.16 42.70 54.65
N ALA A 525 9.06 42.29 53.37
CA ALA A 525 7.80 41.88 52.69
C ALA A 525 7.57 42.46 51.27
N ILE A 526 7.53 41.53 50.30
CA ILE A 526 6.58 41.39 49.16
C ILE A 526 6.29 42.62 48.27
N ARG A 527 6.72 42.60 46.99
CA ARG A 527 5.84 42.48 45.79
C ARG A 527 6.57 42.78 44.47
N ARG A 528 6.29 41.87 43.51
CA ARG A 528 6.40 41.90 42.04
C ARG A 528 6.48 43.29 41.38
N VAL A 529 7.34 43.44 40.37
CA VAL A 529 7.02 43.48 38.91
C VAL A 529 8.26 43.94 38.12
N ASN A 530 8.90 42.97 37.45
CA ASN A 530 9.19 42.90 36.01
C ASN A 530 9.86 44.04 35.19
N VAL A 531 10.93 43.58 34.50
CA VAL A 531 11.49 43.89 33.15
C VAL A 531 12.40 45.12 32.96
N ARG A 532 13.71 44.89 32.72
CA ARG A 532 14.35 44.91 31.37
C ARG A 532 15.90 44.87 31.43
N LYS A 533 16.45 43.85 30.77
CA LYS A 533 17.52 43.89 29.75
C LYS A 533 18.93 44.29 30.22
N MET A 534 19.71 43.28 30.60
CA MET A 534 21.18 43.30 30.62
C MET A 534 21.72 42.99 29.22
N LYS A 535 22.55 43.88 28.66
CA LYS A 535 23.42 43.62 27.50
C LYS A 535 24.82 43.48 28.07
N SER A 536 25.46 42.32 27.88
CA SER A 536 26.89 42.13 28.13
C SER A 536 27.50 41.50 26.88
N GLU A 537 28.46 42.22 26.32
CA GLU A 537 29.43 41.78 25.32
C GLU A 537 30.25 40.61 25.88
N ILE A 538 30.45 39.58 25.06
CA ILE A 538 31.68 38.79 24.84
C ILE A 538 31.29 37.83 23.70
N ASN A 539 31.81 38.10 22.51
CA ASN A 539 31.76 37.23 21.34
C ASN A 539 33.21 36.92 20.94
N GLU A 540 33.40 35.80 20.25
CA GLU A 540 34.65 35.27 19.68
C GLU A 540 35.56 34.51 20.66
N MET A 541 35.30 33.21 20.84
CA MET A 541 36.29 32.12 20.67
C MET A 541 35.66 30.76 21.07
N GLN A 542 34.65 30.28 20.33
CA GLN A 542 34.16 28.89 20.48
C GLN A 542 33.29 28.44 19.28
N GLN A 543 33.83 28.54 18.06
CA GLN A 543 33.21 27.99 16.86
C GLN A 543 34.28 27.36 15.97
N SER A 544 34.66 26.11 16.23
CA SER A 544 35.30 25.26 15.20
C SER A 544 35.44 23.78 15.59
N ARG A 545 34.63 23.21 16.51
CA ARG A 545 34.71 21.77 16.84
C ARG A 545 33.40 21.02 17.11
N ASN A 546 32.22 21.66 16.99
CA ASN A 546 30.93 21.01 17.28
C ASN A 546 29.96 20.93 16.08
N VAL A 547 30.38 21.30 14.87
CA VAL A 547 29.45 21.55 13.76
C VAL A 547 28.74 20.29 13.24
N SER A 548 29.31 19.07 13.35
CA SER A 548 28.67 17.88 12.76
C SER A 548 27.63 17.19 13.66
N VAL A 549 27.77 17.24 14.99
CA VAL A 549 26.84 16.54 15.90
C VAL A 549 25.59 17.40 16.17
N THR A 550 25.72 18.73 16.13
CA THR A 550 24.59 19.64 16.33
C THR A 550 23.71 19.74 15.09
N ASP A 551 24.27 19.65 13.88
CA ASP A 551 23.49 19.67 12.64
C ASP A 551 22.58 18.44 12.54
N ASP A 552 23.07 17.25 12.89
CA ASP A 552 22.26 16.03 12.88
C ASP A 552 21.15 16.06 13.95
N GLU A 553 21.43 16.62 15.13
CA GLU A 553 20.45 16.76 16.21
C GLU A 553 19.40 17.84 15.90
N GLU A 554 19.81 18.95 15.28
CA GLU A 554 18.91 19.98 14.76
C GLU A 554 18.07 19.47 13.58
N ASN A 555 18.67 18.71 12.65
CA ASN A 555 17.96 18.06 11.55
C ASN A 555 16.94 17.03 12.07
N LEU A 556 17.29 16.21 13.07
CA LEU A 556 16.34 15.31 13.72
C LEU A 556 15.25 16.08 14.49
N ALA A 557 15.57 17.21 15.12
CA ALA A 557 14.58 18.04 15.80
C ALA A 557 13.59 18.69 14.81
N VAL A 558 14.09 19.14 13.65
CA VAL A 558 13.27 19.65 12.55
C VAL A 558 12.38 18.55 11.97
N LEU A 559 12.93 17.35 11.75
CA LEU A 559 12.15 16.20 11.27
C LEU A 559 11.08 15.78 12.27
N ARG A 560 11.42 15.67 13.57
CA ARG A 560 10.47 15.35 14.64
C ARG A 560 9.35 16.39 14.74
N LYS A 561 9.68 17.66 14.59
CA LYS A 561 8.70 18.76 14.58
C LYS A 561 7.81 18.71 13.32
N HIS A 562 8.38 18.40 12.17
CA HIS A 562 7.63 18.25 10.92
C HIS A 562 6.63 17.08 11.01
N VAL A 563 7.09 15.91 11.46
CA VAL A 563 6.23 14.72 11.68
C VAL A 563 5.13 15.02 12.70
N MET A 564 5.45 15.73 13.78
CA MET A 564 4.47 16.09 14.80
C MET A 564 3.40 17.06 14.26
N ASN A 565 3.81 18.03 13.44
CA ASN A 565 2.89 18.94 12.78
C ASN A 565 2.00 18.22 11.76
N GLU A 566 2.58 17.34 10.93
CA GLU A 566 1.82 16.54 9.96
C GLU A 566 0.79 15.65 10.67
N LEU A 567 1.15 15.01 11.78
CA LEU A 567 0.23 14.18 12.56
C LEU A 567 -0.94 15.00 13.14
N LEU A 568 -0.67 16.22 13.61
CA LEU A 568 -1.71 17.12 14.10
C LEU A 568 -2.61 17.65 12.99
N GLU A 569 -2.04 18.02 11.85
CA GLU A 569 -2.79 18.54 10.71
C GLU A 569 -3.68 17.46 10.10
N THR A 570 -3.16 16.24 9.96
CA THR A 570 -3.94 15.09 9.47
C THR A 570 -5.05 14.69 10.43
N GLU A 571 -4.80 14.68 11.74
CA GLU A 571 -5.84 14.40 12.73
C GLU A 571 -6.92 15.49 12.75
N ARG A 572 -6.54 16.77 12.65
CA ARG A 572 -7.50 17.89 12.56
C ARG A 572 -8.36 17.79 11.31
N ALA A 573 -7.75 17.51 10.15
CA ALA A 573 -8.47 17.30 8.91
C ALA A 573 -9.45 16.12 9.02
N TYR A 574 -9.02 15.00 9.60
CA TYR A 574 -9.88 13.83 9.84
C TYR A 574 -11.08 14.16 10.74
N VAL A 575 -10.85 14.89 11.84
CA VAL A 575 -11.91 15.35 12.74
C VAL A 575 -12.89 16.30 12.03
N GLU A 576 -12.39 17.21 11.20
CA GLU A 576 -13.19 18.14 10.42
C GLU A 576 -14.04 17.42 9.36
N GLU A 577 -13.48 16.46 8.65
CA GLU A 577 -14.21 15.64 7.68
C GLU A 577 -15.33 14.82 8.34
N LEU A 578 -15.05 14.21 9.49
CA LEU A 578 -16.08 13.52 10.28
C LEU A 578 -17.21 14.47 10.70
N LEU A 579 -16.88 15.68 11.11
CA LEU A 579 -17.88 16.69 11.46
C LEU A 579 -18.73 17.09 10.24
N CYS A 580 -18.11 17.29 9.07
CA CYS A 580 -18.82 17.59 7.84
C CYS A 580 -19.83 16.49 7.46
N VAL A 581 -19.50 15.22 7.68
CA VAL A 581 -20.44 14.12 7.43
C VAL A 581 -21.60 14.14 8.42
N LEU A 582 -21.30 14.35 9.70
CA LEU A 582 -22.31 14.39 10.76
C LEU A 582 -23.26 15.58 10.61
N GLU A 583 -22.76 16.79 10.34
CA GLU A 583 -23.58 17.99 10.18
C GLU A 583 -24.22 18.08 8.79
N GLY A 584 -23.50 17.70 7.73
CA GLY A 584 -23.96 17.85 6.36
C GLY A 584 -24.90 16.76 5.87
N TYR A 585 -24.80 15.54 6.41
CA TYR A 585 -25.64 14.41 5.99
C TYR A 585 -26.44 13.83 7.14
N ALA A 586 -25.80 13.51 8.28
CA ALA A 586 -26.50 12.83 9.37
C ALA A 586 -27.54 13.73 10.06
N ALA A 587 -27.23 15.01 10.28
CA ALA A 587 -28.16 15.98 10.85
C ALA A 587 -29.26 16.36 9.84
N GLU A 588 -28.93 16.46 8.55
CA GLU A 588 -29.92 16.73 7.49
C GLU A 588 -30.94 15.60 7.32
N MET A 589 -30.63 14.37 7.74
CA MET A 589 -31.63 13.28 7.78
C MET A 589 -32.72 13.50 8.84
N ASP A 590 -32.43 14.26 9.89
CA ASP A 590 -33.39 14.61 10.93
C ASP A 590 -34.08 15.96 10.65
N ASN A 591 -33.68 16.66 9.59
CA ASN A 591 -34.24 17.96 9.22
C ASN A 591 -35.64 17.78 8.60
N PRO A 592 -36.71 18.33 9.22
CA PRO A 592 -38.07 18.17 8.70
C PRO A 592 -38.27 18.75 7.30
N LEU A 593 -37.44 19.73 6.91
CA LEU A 593 -37.53 20.39 5.61
C LEU A 593 -37.02 19.51 4.46
N THR A 594 -36.04 18.65 4.72
CA THR A 594 -35.41 17.76 3.72
C THR A 594 -35.97 16.33 3.77
N ALA A 595 -36.81 16.01 4.76
CA ALA A 595 -37.41 14.69 4.93
C ALA A 595 -38.12 14.14 3.68
N HIS A 596 -38.68 15.01 2.84
CA HIS A 596 -39.36 14.64 1.59
C HIS A 596 -38.40 14.22 0.45
N LEU A 597 -37.11 14.54 0.58
CA LEU A 597 -36.05 14.17 -0.37
C LEU A 597 -35.42 12.81 -0.04
N ILE A 598 -35.70 12.28 1.16
CA ILE A 598 -35.16 11.00 1.61
C ILE A 598 -36.03 9.88 1.05
N SER A 599 -35.41 8.92 0.38
CA SER A 599 -36.14 7.76 -0.15
C SER A 599 -36.84 6.98 0.98
N PRO A 600 -38.02 6.38 0.75
CA PRO A 600 -38.78 5.67 1.78
C PRO A 600 -38.00 4.55 2.49
N GLY A 601 -37.03 3.92 1.81
CA GLY A 601 -36.20 2.86 2.39
C GLY A 601 -35.09 3.33 3.33
N LEU A 602 -34.73 4.62 3.29
CA LEU A 602 -33.69 5.23 4.14
C LEU A 602 -34.28 6.02 5.31
N GLN A 603 -35.60 6.18 5.36
CA GLN A 603 -36.25 6.89 6.43
C GLN A 603 -36.09 6.15 7.76
N ASN A 604 -35.72 6.89 8.82
CA ASN A 604 -35.39 6.34 10.14
C ASN A 604 -34.22 5.33 10.14
N LYS A 605 -33.31 5.39 9.15
CA LYS A 605 -32.09 4.54 9.08
C LYS A 605 -30.80 5.29 9.40
N LYS A 606 -30.88 6.46 10.04
CA LYS A 606 -29.71 7.28 10.42
C LYS A 606 -28.67 6.47 11.20
N ASP A 607 -29.07 5.80 12.27
CA ASP A 607 -28.17 5.02 13.14
C ASP A 607 -27.56 3.80 12.43
N VAL A 608 -28.17 3.34 11.33
CA VAL A 608 -27.64 2.25 10.50
C VAL A 608 -26.61 2.76 9.49
N LEU A 609 -26.87 3.93 8.87
CA LEU A 609 -26.01 4.51 7.85
C LEU A 609 -24.73 5.13 8.45
N PHE A 610 -24.87 5.81 9.57
CA PHE A 610 -23.75 6.49 10.23
C PHE A 610 -23.16 5.69 11.38
N GLY A 611 -23.82 4.62 11.84
CA GLY A 611 -23.28 3.72 12.85
C GLY A 611 -22.79 4.45 14.09
N ASN A 612 -21.55 4.18 14.49
CA ASN A 612 -20.88 4.80 15.65
C ASN A 612 -20.02 6.02 15.27
N MET A 613 -20.31 6.69 14.15
CA MET A 613 -19.49 7.79 13.63
C MET A 613 -19.47 9.00 14.58
N GLU A 614 -20.54 9.24 15.34
CA GLU A 614 -20.59 10.33 16.32
C GLU A 614 -19.66 10.05 17.51
N GLU A 615 -19.60 8.81 18.00
CA GLU A 615 -18.67 8.40 19.05
C GLU A 615 -17.22 8.45 18.58
N ILE A 616 -16.95 8.04 17.33
CA ILE A 616 -15.61 8.16 16.71
C ILE A 616 -15.20 9.63 16.65
N TYR A 617 -16.06 10.51 16.13
CA TYR A 617 -15.79 11.95 16.09
C TYR A 617 -15.51 12.52 17.48
N GLN A 618 -16.35 12.21 18.46
CA GLN A 618 -16.17 12.70 19.83
C GLN A 618 -14.84 12.25 20.43
N PHE A 619 -14.47 10.98 20.23
CA PHE A 619 -13.20 10.45 20.71
C PHE A 619 -12.00 11.13 20.05
N HIS A 620 -12.00 11.22 18.73
CA HIS A 620 -10.91 11.81 17.96
C HIS A 620 -10.76 13.30 18.28
N ASN A 621 -11.86 14.05 18.33
CA ASN A 621 -11.84 15.49 18.61
C ASN A 621 -11.50 15.83 20.07
N ARG A 622 -12.10 15.12 21.04
CA ARG A 622 -12.01 15.51 22.46
C ARG A 622 -10.90 14.84 23.22
N ILE A 623 -10.46 13.66 22.79
CA ILE A 623 -9.53 12.84 23.55
C ILE A 623 -8.24 12.70 22.76
N PHE A 624 -8.29 12.06 21.58
CA PHE A 624 -7.07 11.71 20.86
C PHE A 624 -6.31 12.93 20.31
N LEU A 625 -7.00 13.87 19.67
CA LEU A 625 -6.40 15.12 19.21
C LEU A 625 -5.78 15.92 20.36
N ARG A 626 -6.42 15.93 21.54
CA ARG A 626 -5.89 16.61 22.74
C ARG A 626 -4.64 15.94 23.29
N GLU A 627 -4.64 14.61 23.34
CA GLU A 627 -3.46 13.85 23.75
C GLU A 627 -2.29 14.07 22.78
N ILE A 628 -2.53 14.12 21.47
CA ILE A 628 -1.49 14.45 20.49
C ILE A 628 -0.96 15.88 20.72
N GLU A 629 -1.84 16.85 20.97
CA GLU A 629 -1.45 18.24 21.28
C GLU A 629 -0.56 18.33 22.53
N ASP A 630 -0.79 17.49 23.55
CA ASP A 630 0.02 17.46 24.78
C ASP A 630 1.48 17.01 24.54
N TYR A 631 1.77 16.34 23.41
CA TYR A 631 3.11 15.86 23.05
C TYR A 631 3.83 16.75 22.04
N ILE A 632 3.31 17.94 21.70
CA ILE A 632 3.95 18.89 20.77
C ILE A 632 5.40 19.20 21.18
N ASP A 633 5.62 19.43 22.48
CA ASP A 633 6.94 19.78 23.02
C ASP A 633 7.83 18.54 23.30
N CYS A 634 7.29 17.33 23.17
CA CYS A 634 8.02 16.08 23.36
C CYS A 634 7.61 14.96 22.38
N PRO A 635 7.84 15.12 21.06
CA PRO A 635 7.42 14.17 20.03
C PRO A 635 7.92 12.74 20.24
N GLN A 636 9.05 12.55 20.92
CA GLN A 636 9.61 11.23 21.25
C GLN A 636 8.70 10.37 22.14
N LEU A 637 7.71 10.97 22.81
CA LEU A 637 6.75 10.28 23.67
C LEU A 637 5.40 10.03 23.00
N ILE A 638 5.15 10.52 21.79
CA ILE A 638 3.85 10.42 21.09
C ILE A 638 3.36 8.98 20.94
N GLY A 639 4.28 8.01 20.86
CA GLY A 639 3.95 6.59 20.82
C GLY A 639 3.10 6.12 22.02
N ARG A 640 3.09 6.85 23.14
CA ARG A 640 2.24 6.53 24.30
C ARG A 640 0.75 6.68 24.01
N CYS A 641 0.32 7.67 23.22
CA CYS A 641 -1.07 7.83 22.78
C CYS A 641 -1.62 6.55 22.13
N PHE A 642 -0.76 5.84 21.42
CA PHE A 642 -1.11 4.62 20.70
C PHE A 642 -0.96 3.37 21.57
N LEU A 643 0.10 3.31 22.38
CA LEU A 643 0.44 2.11 23.15
C LEU A 643 -0.40 1.91 24.42
N GLU A 644 -0.79 2.98 25.12
CA GLU A 644 -1.55 2.86 26.39
C GLU A 644 -2.94 2.22 26.18
N ARG A 645 -3.51 2.38 24.98
CA ARG A 645 -4.85 1.88 24.63
C ARG A 645 -4.83 0.44 24.09
N MET A 646 -3.67 -0.07 23.66
CA MET A 646 -3.53 -1.43 23.12
C MET A 646 -3.51 -2.53 24.20
N THR A 647 -3.29 -2.18 25.47
CA THR A 647 -3.28 -3.12 26.60
C THR A 647 -4.59 -3.18 27.39
N ALA A 648 -5.60 -2.39 26.98
CA ALA A 648 -6.80 -2.18 27.79
C ALA A 648 -7.92 -3.19 27.52
N VAL A 649 -7.97 -3.86 26.36
CA VAL A 649 -9.07 -4.78 26.00
C VAL A 649 -8.67 -6.23 26.25
N GLY A 650 -9.57 -7.01 26.87
CA GLY A 650 -9.41 -8.46 27.03
C GLY A 650 -10.71 -9.23 26.95
N ILE A 651 -10.61 -10.57 26.95
CA ILE A 651 -11.73 -11.48 26.72
C ILE A 651 -11.80 -12.58 27.80
N THR A 652 -13.00 -12.90 28.27
CA THR A 652 -13.30 -14.11 29.08
C THR A 652 -14.19 -15.03 28.27
N GLU A 653 -13.67 -16.17 27.85
CA GLU A 653 -14.40 -17.12 26.99
C GLU A 653 -15.57 -17.82 27.70
N ASN A 654 -15.45 -18.02 29.02
CA ASN A 654 -16.42 -18.81 29.79
C ASN A 654 -17.08 -17.97 30.87
N VAL A 655 -18.36 -17.65 30.66
CA VAL A 655 -19.25 -17.07 31.66
C VAL A 655 -19.95 -18.21 32.40
N LYS A 656 -19.95 -18.18 33.74
CA LYS A 656 -20.56 -19.22 34.56
C LYS A 656 -22.07 -19.30 34.26
N GLY A 657 -22.54 -20.46 33.81
CA GLY A 657 -23.96 -20.78 33.65
C GLY A 657 -24.53 -20.66 32.23
N ASP A 658 -23.77 -20.22 31.22
CA ASP A 658 -24.25 -20.17 29.84
C ASP A 658 -23.12 -20.38 28.82
N ILE A 659 -23.18 -21.50 28.09
CA ILE A 659 -22.18 -21.86 27.09
C ILE A 659 -22.21 -20.95 25.85
N LYS A 660 -23.26 -20.13 25.66
CA LYS A 660 -23.39 -19.18 24.54
C LYS A 660 -22.90 -17.77 24.86
N LYS A 661 -22.46 -17.53 26.10
CA LYS A 661 -22.00 -16.22 26.55
C LYS A 661 -20.49 -16.14 26.71
N PHE A 662 -19.93 -14.97 26.41
CA PHE A 662 -18.55 -14.59 26.68
C PHE A 662 -18.49 -13.13 27.12
N GLU A 663 -17.42 -12.73 27.81
CA GLU A 663 -17.20 -11.35 28.23
C GLU A 663 -16.11 -10.70 27.39
N ILE A 664 -16.32 -9.45 27.01
CA ILE A 664 -15.24 -8.55 26.60
C ILE A 664 -15.12 -7.50 27.70
N TRP A 665 -13.89 -7.21 28.12
CA TRP A 665 -13.64 -6.26 29.18
C TRP A 665 -12.60 -5.22 28.76
N TYR A 666 -12.75 -4.02 29.29
CA TYR A 666 -11.84 -2.88 29.08
C TYR A 666 -11.19 -2.46 30.41
N ASN A 667 -9.98 -1.90 30.32
CA ASN A 667 -9.15 -1.39 31.41
C ASN A 667 -9.12 -2.29 32.66
N ALA A 668 -8.60 -3.51 32.51
CA ALA A 668 -8.54 -4.49 33.60
C ALA A 668 -9.90 -4.84 34.25
N ARG A 669 -10.97 -4.86 33.44
CA ARG A 669 -12.37 -5.12 33.84
C ARG A 669 -13.09 -3.98 34.56
N GLU A 670 -12.66 -2.74 34.32
CA GLU A 670 -13.43 -1.55 34.74
C GLU A 670 -14.80 -1.51 34.03
N GLU A 671 -14.83 -1.86 32.74
CA GLU A 671 -16.05 -2.13 32.00
C GLU A 671 -16.09 -3.57 31.51
N VAL A 672 -17.25 -4.23 31.63
CA VAL A 672 -17.46 -5.62 31.21
C VAL A 672 -18.75 -5.74 30.41
N TYR A 673 -18.62 -6.17 29.16
CA TYR A 673 -19.72 -6.42 28.24
C TYR A 673 -19.96 -7.92 28.13
N ILE A 674 -21.19 -8.37 28.41
CA ILE A 674 -21.58 -9.78 28.27
C ILE A 674 -22.29 -9.95 26.93
N ILE A 675 -21.69 -10.73 26.03
CA ILE A 675 -22.20 -10.96 24.69
C ILE A 675 -22.76 -12.38 24.61
N GLN A 676 -23.96 -12.50 24.05
CA GLN A 676 -24.64 -13.79 23.85
C GLN A 676 -24.74 -14.11 22.36
N ALA A 677 -24.11 -15.21 21.93
CA ALA A 677 -24.25 -15.70 20.56
C ALA A 677 -25.55 -16.50 20.37
N ALA A 678 -26.00 -16.61 19.11
CA ALA A 678 -27.18 -17.41 18.76
C ALA A 678 -26.95 -18.91 19.03
N THR A 679 -25.74 -19.42 18.74
CA THR A 679 -25.33 -20.82 19.01
C THR A 679 -23.93 -20.90 19.64
N PRO A 680 -23.58 -22.02 20.30
CA PRO A 680 -22.23 -22.25 20.84
C PRO A 680 -21.12 -22.23 19.78
N GLU A 681 -21.43 -22.65 18.55
CA GLU A 681 -20.49 -22.67 17.42
C GLU A 681 -20.17 -21.25 16.93
N ILE A 682 -21.19 -20.38 16.88
CA ILE A 682 -21.00 -18.96 16.55
C ILE A 682 -20.18 -18.28 17.64
N LYS A 683 -20.46 -18.55 18.92
CA LYS A 683 -19.62 -18.07 20.02
C LYS A 683 -18.16 -18.50 19.84
N ALA A 684 -17.91 -19.78 19.56
CA ALA A 684 -16.54 -20.30 19.41
C ALA A 684 -15.80 -19.59 18.26
N THR A 685 -16.50 -19.35 17.15
CA THR A 685 -15.98 -18.60 16.01
C THR A 685 -15.62 -17.17 16.39
N TRP A 686 -16.54 -16.45 17.05
CA TRP A 686 -16.30 -15.07 17.49
C TRP A 686 -15.16 -14.96 18.50
N VAL A 687 -15.13 -15.84 19.50
CA VAL A 687 -14.05 -15.87 20.50
C VAL A 687 -12.69 -16.12 19.83
N ASN A 688 -12.62 -17.03 18.85
CA ASN A 688 -11.37 -17.31 18.13
C ASN A 688 -10.88 -16.11 17.32
N GLU A 689 -11.76 -15.46 16.56
CA GLU A 689 -11.38 -14.29 15.75
C GLU A 689 -10.98 -13.10 16.63
N ILE A 690 -11.75 -12.81 17.70
CA ILE A 690 -11.40 -11.74 18.64
C ILE A 690 -10.06 -12.04 19.32
N ARG A 691 -9.82 -13.29 19.74
CA ARG A 691 -8.55 -13.71 20.33
C ARG A 691 -7.39 -13.55 19.35
N LYS A 692 -7.60 -13.89 18.08
CA LYS A 692 -6.58 -13.73 17.02
C LYS A 692 -6.19 -12.26 16.86
N VAL A 693 -7.17 -11.36 16.83
CA VAL A 693 -6.92 -9.90 16.74
C VAL A 693 -6.15 -9.41 17.97
N LEU A 694 -6.64 -9.70 19.18
CA LEU A 694 -5.98 -9.27 20.42
C LEU A 694 -4.55 -9.82 20.54
N THR A 695 -4.33 -11.08 20.14
CA THR A 695 -3.01 -11.73 20.22
C THR A 695 -2.04 -11.18 19.18
N SER A 696 -2.50 -10.94 17.95
CA SER A 696 -1.70 -10.33 16.88
C SER A 696 -1.25 -8.92 17.27
N GLN A 697 -2.17 -8.10 17.80
CA GLN A 697 -1.86 -6.75 18.27
C GLN A 697 -0.87 -6.75 19.44
N LEU A 698 -1.02 -7.67 20.41
CA LEU A 698 -0.11 -7.78 21.55
C LEU A 698 1.30 -8.27 21.12
N GLN A 699 1.38 -9.15 20.11
CA GLN A 699 2.65 -9.58 19.52
C GLN A 699 3.35 -8.44 18.79
N ALA A 700 2.62 -7.62 18.02
CA ALA A 700 3.16 -6.43 17.36
C ALA A 700 3.75 -5.45 18.39
N CYS A 701 3.06 -5.19 19.50
CA CYS A 701 3.58 -4.35 20.60
C CYS A 701 4.87 -4.91 21.25
N ARG A 702 4.93 -6.23 21.47
CA ARG A 702 6.13 -6.88 22.03
C ARG A 702 7.32 -6.80 21.09
N GLN A 703 7.11 -7.00 19.79
CA GLN A 703 8.16 -6.89 18.77
C GLN A 703 8.69 -5.45 18.66
N ALA A 704 7.81 -4.44 18.70
CA ALA A 704 8.21 -3.03 18.71
C ALA A 704 9.00 -2.65 19.98
N SER A 705 8.66 -3.22 21.14
CA SER A 705 9.38 -2.98 22.40
C SER A 705 10.74 -3.68 22.46
N GLN A 706 10.89 -4.84 21.81
CA GLN A 706 12.17 -5.58 21.75
C GLN A 706 13.19 -4.92 20.81
N HIS A 707 12.74 -4.27 19.73
CA HIS A 707 13.62 -3.48 18.86
C HIS A 707 14.30 -2.32 19.62
N LYS A 708 13.57 -1.64 20.53
CA LYS A 708 14.15 -0.58 21.39
C LYS A 708 15.19 -1.08 22.40
N ALA A 709 15.06 -2.32 22.88
CA ALA A 709 16.03 -2.89 23.82
C ALA A 709 17.36 -3.24 23.12
N LEU A 710 17.34 -3.66 21.84
CA LEU A 710 18.56 -3.92 21.08
C LEU A 710 19.30 -2.63 20.72
N GLU A 711 18.60 -1.56 20.34
CA GLU A 711 19.20 -0.26 20.01
C GLU A 711 19.88 0.40 21.22
N HIS A 712 19.29 0.33 22.41
CA HIS A 712 19.91 0.85 23.63
C HIS A 712 21.07 0.02 24.18
N THR A 713 21.27 -1.22 23.69
CA THR A 713 22.43 -2.02 24.07
C THR A 713 23.65 -1.74 23.17
N GLN A 714 23.45 -1.13 22.00
CA GLN A 714 24.52 -0.74 21.08
C GLN A 714 25.04 0.71 21.29
N SER A 715 24.41 1.50 22.16
CA SER A 715 24.84 2.85 22.52
C SER A 715 25.26 2.96 23.99
N LEU A 716 26.41 2.37 24.35
CA LEU A 716 27.12 2.70 25.60
C LEU A 716 28.60 2.94 25.28
N PRO A 717 29.20 4.08 25.67
CA PRO A 717 30.64 4.28 25.55
C PRO A 717 31.39 3.44 26.59
N LEU A 718 32.41 2.73 26.15
CA LEU A 718 33.43 2.14 27.02
C LEU A 718 34.22 3.25 27.73
N SER A 719 34.21 3.25 29.06
CA SER A 719 35.20 3.96 29.87
C SER A 719 35.87 3.03 30.87
N LEU A 720 37.20 3.14 30.90
CA LEU A 720 38.21 2.27 31.53
C LEU A 720 38.20 2.22 33.07
N LEU A 721 38.75 1.12 33.57
CA LEU A 721 39.08 0.72 34.95
C LEU A 721 39.74 1.79 35.84
N ALA A 722 39.37 1.83 37.14
CA ALA A 722 40.32 1.75 38.27
C ALA A 722 39.61 1.51 39.64
N ASN A 723 40.29 0.69 40.45
CA ASN A 723 39.97 0.15 41.78
C ASN A 723 39.60 1.16 42.90
N THR A 724 38.73 0.76 43.83
CA THR A 724 39.04 0.43 45.25
C THR A 724 37.78 0.04 46.06
N SER A 725 37.89 -1.05 46.82
CA SER A 725 36.89 -1.67 47.73
C SER A 725 36.91 -1.02 49.13
N PRO A 726 36.24 -1.54 50.20
CA PRO A 726 35.03 -2.39 50.33
C PRO A 726 34.07 -1.98 51.50
N SER A 727 32.86 -2.55 51.56
CA SER A 727 32.07 -2.88 52.79
C SER A 727 30.59 -3.08 52.42
N LYS A 728 29.81 -4.08 52.84
CA LYS A 728 29.95 -5.30 53.66
C LYS A 728 28.63 -6.07 53.49
N ASN A 729 28.73 -7.40 53.50
CA ASN A 729 27.78 -8.42 54.02
C ASN A 729 26.31 -8.43 53.54
N GLU A 730 25.65 -9.56 53.31
CA GLU A 730 25.93 -10.99 53.55
C GLU A 730 24.89 -11.75 52.71
N GLY A 731 25.28 -12.68 51.85
CA GLY A 731 25.23 -14.12 52.18
C GLY A 731 24.01 -14.75 51.50
N ARG A 732 24.03 -15.95 50.94
CA ARG A 732 24.96 -17.07 50.81
C ARG A 732 24.32 -17.92 49.69
N HIS A 733 25.08 -18.33 48.67
CA HIS A 733 25.57 -19.72 48.49
C HIS A 733 24.44 -20.77 48.36
N LEU A 734 24.46 -21.72 47.41
CA LEU A 734 25.59 -22.44 46.82
C LEU A 734 25.09 -23.35 45.68
N ARG A 735 25.85 -23.43 44.56
CA ARG A 735 26.29 -24.63 43.78
C ARG A 735 25.22 -25.60 43.21
N LYS A 736 25.40 -26.28 42.08
CA LYS A 736 26.54 -26.76 41.23
C LYS A 736 25.85 -27.26 39.93
N GLN A 737 26.22 -26.89 38.70
CA GLN A 737 27.36 -27.31 37.86
C GLN A 737 27.46 -28.81 37.56
N GLU A 738 27.30 -29.18 36.28
CA GLU A 738 27.99 -30.21 35.47
C GLU A 738 27.44 -30.07 34.02
N MET A 739 28.14 -29.56 32.99
CA MET A 739 29.29 -30.04 32.18
C MET A 739 29.14 -31.43 31.51
N ARG A 740 29.03 -31.42 30.16
CA ARG A 740 29.90 -32.10 29.15
C ARG A 740 29.31 -31.95 27.74
N ASN A 741 30.03 -31.32 26.80
CA ASN A 741 30.83 -31.90 25.67
C ASN A 741 29.94 -32.47 24.53
N ALA A 742 30.18 -32.34 23.23
CA ALA A 742 31.16 -31.65 22.37
C ALA A 742 30.61 -31.75 20.90
N ASP A 743 31.30 -31.10 19.97
CA ASP A 743 31.34 -31.30 18.50
C ASP A 743 30.51 -30.36 17.58
N SER A 744 31.28 -29.66 16.73
CA SER A 744 30.91 -28.97 15.47
C SER A 744 30.97 -30.00 14.29
N PRO A 745 30.58 -29.72 13.02
CA PRO A 745 30.61 -28.43 12.30
C PRO A 745 29.46 -28.15 11.28
N ASP A 746 29.58 -26.96 10.65
CA ASP A 746 29.09 -26.52 9.33
C ASP A 746 27.60 -26.16 9.05
N GLY A 747 27.44 -24.91 8.58
CA GLY A 747 26.79 -24.59 7.31
C GLY A 747 25.27 -24.39 7.27
N SER A 748 24.81 -23.14 7.32
CA SER A 748 23.88 -22.53 6.32
C SER A 748 23.28 -21.22 6.86
N VAL A 749 23.66 -20.11 6.22
CA VAL A 749 22.99 -18.82 6.38
C VAL A 749 21.82 -18.78 5.40
N SER A 750 20.61 -18.64 5.91
CA SER A 750 19.41 -18.33 5.13
C SER A 750 18.51 -17.35 5.88
N SER A 751 18.52 -16.11 5.37
CA SER A 751 17.36 -15.26 5.05
C SER A 751 16.43 -14.77 6.16
N ILE A 752 16.56 -13.48 6.45
CA ILE A 752 15.68 -12.62 7.26
C ILE A 752 14.61 -11.91 6.37
N ALA A 753 14.37 -12.36 5.13
CA ALA A 753 13.61 -11.60 4.14
C ALA A 753 12.07 -11.56 4.30
N SER A 754 11.47 -12.21 5.31
CA SER A 754 10.02 -12.48 5.30
C SER A 754 9.12 -11.41 5.96
N LYS A 755 9.61 -10.27 6.45
CA LYS A 755 8.79 -9.35 7.27
C LYS A 755 8.20 -8.12 6.57
N ASN A 756 8.70 -7.72 5.40
CA ASN A 756 8.17 -6.54 4.68
C ASN A 756 7.06 -6.85 3.65
N LEU A 757 6.67 -8.12 3.48
CA LEU A 757 5.72 -8.56 2.45
C LEU A 757 4.24 -8.24 2.78
N GLU A 758 3.88 -8.06 4.06
CA GLU A 758 2.47 -7.98 4.48
C GLU A 758 1.79 -6.63 4.20
N LYS A 759 2.53 -5.51 4.11
CA LYS A 759 1.92 -4.18 3.87
C LYS A 759 1.35 -3.99 2.47
N SER A 760 1.78 -4.76 1.48
CA SER A 760 1.27 -4.67 0.09
C SER A 760 -0.03 -5.45 -0.15
N LYS A 761 -0.37 -6.42 0.71
CA LYS A 761 -1.59 -7.23 0.61
C LYS A 761 -2.87 -6.44 0.96
N GLY A 762 -2.74 -5.29 1.63
CA GLY A 762 -3.87 -4.48 2.09
C GLY A 762 -4.56 -3.65 1.00
N LYS A 763 -3.85 -3.24 -0.07
CA LYS A 763 -4.42 -2.37 -1.13
C LYS A 763 -5.29 -3.12 -2.15
N PHE A 764 -5.24 -4.44 -2.20
CA PHE A 764 -6.02 -5.24 -3.17
C PHE A 764 -7.43 -5.60 -2.67
N LYS A 765 -7.65 -5.58 -1.35
CA LYS A 765 -8.97 -5.86 -0.76
C LYS A 765 -9.97 -4.71 -0.90
N SER A 766 -9.52 -3.53 -1.34
CA SER A 766 -10.37 -2.34 -1.53
C SER A 766 -10.79 -2.10 -2.98
N PHE A 767 -10.52 -3.03 -3.91
CA PHE A 767 -10.94 -2.89 -5.31
C PHE A 767 -12.44 -3.18 -5.44
N PRO A 768 -13.24 -2.31 -6.11
CA PRO A 768 -14.69 -2.39 -6.11
C PRO A 768 -15.19 -3.40 -7.15
N TRP A 769 -14.81 -4.67 -7.01
CA TRP A 769 -15.34 -5.73 -7.88
C TRP A 769 -16.85 -5.95 -7.71
N ASN A 770 -17.41 -5.48 -6.59
CA ASN A 770 -18.82 -5.63 -6.23
C ASN A 770 -19.78 -4.78 -7.09
N GLN A 771 -19.28 -3.94 -8.01
CA GLN A 771 -20.15 -3.21 -8.95
C GLN A 771 -20.65 -4.09 -10.12
N LEU A 772 -20.07 -5.29 -10.31
CA LEU A 772 -20.42 -6.21 -11.40
C LEU A 772 -21.54 -7.21 -11.04
N GLU A 773 -21.98 -7.25 -9.77
CA GLU A 773 -23.01 -8.20 -9.30
C GLU A 773 -24.46 -7.74 -9.55
N LYS A 774 -24.68 -6.53 -10.10
CA LYS A 774 -26.01 -6.04 -10.46
C LYS A 774 -26.30 -6.20 -11.97
N LEU A 775 -26.28 -7.45 -12.43
CA LEU A 775 -26.85 -7.88 -13.72
C LEU A 775 -27.52 -9.25 -13.56
#